data_AF-A0A815CQS0-F1
#
_entry.id   AF-A0A815CQS0-F1
#
_cell.length_a   1.000
_cell.length_b   1.000
_cell.length_c   1.000
_cell.angle_alpha   90.00
_cell.angle_beta   90.00
_cell.angle_gamma   90.00
#
_symmetry.space_group_name_H-M   'P 1'
#
loop_
_entity.id
_entity.type
_entity.pdbx_description
1 polymer ?
#
loop_
_entity_poly.entity_id
_entity_poly.type
_entity_poly.pdbx_seq_one_letter_code
_entity_poly.pdbx_strand_id
1 'polypeptide(L)'
;MNKKSNEQWACKYKKVKAVVVQLDELISQITTDHNIQKTMEKPWSTTSVTARADAGKLDNVGDDEVLKSAKDEIIRALDLEEYEIKDTIINDLLENGRQSLSKYEKYLLPDVYEAAINENHGKLMKYLKKYSEQQWEVKYGSSNQWFILFLKEYKDAVNYDSVLKRAAEYGNKYLKDCPILSIVLQLLFEGIDDTCMDETNVFNDLWCTITDNGLKSIGNFSDNKKRSVLFQALREYYRPKLFELLEKSQVKDKDSLYELALDNVAEYGWLQGLQAVRKRIIPIFFETLLENIPVSGDTSGKSVQPKVEAPISENNQSCVFGQDTQMSWKFNGIGKLRVTWFFKDQPFPVNDRLQITETDDGTSTLKIRQAEFADQGVYTARAANAFGETKAQTTLKVHCITPVINVNLNNALKVTKGETMTLKIVASGIPKPHIVWMKGNDELTPNDHIQVTTPIGNDDKYTLTILNVQPEDEGEYSAKISNMADSLTSNKCKVIVSKSPMFIVKPTTQKVRQGETAVFVSNVDGYPTPIITWLLNGKLLTEKESVEVQFYATADQAKLSIQNVDLEQHAGSITCRVENEYGEQEETVRLDILVAPTITEDLQKQQEIISGRDIALKVVGKGSPRPFAQWFFEDQHIDWENASEDEAKNEYQLVIKQATTRKNEGTYRIVLRNEVGEIQSTPCAVTVLEPVKLTLLAPTSNLVDLKIGEKFEIIVDVSGKETPKVQLTKDGKAVPFTSEGTTRYTFSVTNVKQEDQGVYMVTAKNKTSTEETAVILNITGEFACISKTNFAA
;
A
#
# COMPACT_ATOMS: atom_id res chain seq x y z
N MET A 1 15.44 -44.91 -19.33
CA MET A 1 15.18 -43.86 -18.32
C MET A 1 16.52 -43.40 -17.75
N ASN A 2 16.83 -42.11 -17.75
CA ASN A 2 17.30 -41.46 -18.97
C ASN A 2 18.71 -40.89 -18.69
N LYS A 3 19.75 -41.55 -19.22
CA LYS A 3 21.16 -41.06 -19.25
C LYS A 3 21.30 -39.68 -19.95
N LYS A 4 20.24 -39.17 -20.58
CA LYS A 4 20.18 -37.85 -21.23
C LYS A 4 20.19 -36.64 -20.28
N SER A 5 19.92 -36.76 -18.97
CA SER A 5 19.95 -35.57 -18.08
C SER A 5 21.36 -35.22 -17.58
N ASN A 6 22.26 -36.22 -17.41
CA ASN A 6 23.61 -35.96 -16.92
C ASN A 6 24.58 -35.45 -18.00
N GLU A 7 24.36 -35.79 -19.28
CA GLU A 7 25.14 -35.21 -20.39
C GLU A 7 24.69 -33.77 -20.73
N GLN A 8 23.42 -33.42 -20.50
CA GLN A 8 22.92 -32.04 -20.64
C GLN A 8 23.43 -31.11 -19.52
N TRP A 9 23.62 -31.62 -18.30
CA TRP A 9 24.20 -30.85 -17.19
C TRP A 9 25.70 -30.59 -17.37
N ALA A 10 26.47 -31.58 -17.83
CA ALA A 10 27.90 -31.40 -18.12
C ALA A 10 28.16 -30.42 -19.29
N CYS A 11 27.26 -30.35 -20.27
CA CYS A 11 27.37 -29.44 -21.40
C CYS A 11 26.99 -27.97 -21.03
N LYS A 12 26.08 -27.75 -20.07
CA LYS A 12 25.74 -26.41 -19.56
C LYS A 12 26.82 -25.86 -18.63
N TYR A 13 27.41 -26.69 -17.77
CA TYR A 13 28.49 -26.29 -16.86
C TYR A 13 29.77 -25.84 -17.60
N LYS A 14 30.12 -26.51 -18.71
CA LYS A 14 31.27 -26.11 -19.56
C LYS A 14 31.05 -24.77 -20.31
N LYS A 15 29.81 -24.42 -20.67
CA LYS A 15 29.49 -23.14 -21.33
C LYS A 15 29.56 -21.96 -20.36
N VAL A 16 29.12 -22.13 -19.12
CA VAL A 16 29.18 -21.08 -18.08
C VAL A 16 30.63 -20.80 -17.67
N LYS A 17 31.48 -21.82 -17.56
CA LYS A 17 32.91 -21.65 -17.22
C LYS A 17 33.71 -20.92 -18.31
N ALA A 18 33.32 -21.04 -19.59
CA ALA A 18 33.98 -20.35 -20.69
C ALA A 18 33.62 -18.84 -20.78
N VAL A 19 32.39 -18.47 -20.41
CA VAL A 19 31.93 -17.07 -20.39
C VAL A 19 32.55 -16.29 -19.23
N VAL A 20 32.79 -16.94 -18.09
CA VAL A 20 33.44 -16.31 -16.92
C VAL A 20 34.91 -15.98 -17.19
N VAL A 21 35.65 -16.84 -17.91
CA VAL A 21 37.06 -16.57 -18.28
C VAL A 21 37.16 -15.41 -19.28
N GLN A 22 36.20 -15.27 -20.21
CA GLN A 22 36.16 -14.16 -21.17
C GLN A 22 35.80 -12.81 -20.52
N LEU A 23 35.04 -12.81 -19.42
CA LEU A 23 34.68 -11.60 -18.68
C LEU A 23 35.85 -11.07 -17.82
N ASP A 24 36.65 -11.97 -17.24
CA ASP A 24 37.84 -11.58 -16.46
C ASP A 24 38.94 -10.97 -17.35
N GLU A 25 39.11 -11.45 -18.60
CA GLU A 25 40.03 -10.84 -19.58
C GLU A 25 39.58 -9.43 -20.03
N LEU A 26 38.26 -9.18 -20.12
CA LEU A 26 37.71 -7.88 -20.52
C LEU A 26 37.86 -6.82 -19.41
N ILE A 27 37.69 -7.23 -18.16
CA ILE A 27 37.82 -6.35 -16.98
C ILE A 27 39.28 -5.95 -16.75
N SER A 28 40.22 -6.85 -17.05
CA SER A 28 41.66 -6.55 -16.98
C SER A 28 42.12 -5.54 -18.05
N GLN A 29 41.40 -5.40 -19.17
CA GLN A 29 41.71 -4.40 -20.20
C GLN A 29 41.20 -3.00 -19.83
N ILE A 30 40.06 -2.93 -19.12
CA ILE A 30 39.40 -1.66 -18.73
C ILE A 30 40.12 -0.97 -17.57
N THR A 31 40.81 -1.72 -16.70
CA THR A 31 41.47 -1.15 -15.51
C THR A 31 42.82 -0.46 -15.78
N THR A 32 43.30 -0.47 -17.03
CA THR A 32 44.60 0.11 -17.42
C THR A 32 44.55 1.51 -18.05
N ASP A 33 43.37 2.16 -18.16
CA ASP A 33 43.29 3.48 -18.81
C ASP A 33 43.32 4.66 -17.81
N HIS A 34 44.35 5.50 -17.93
CA HIS A 34 44.93 6.34 -16.86
C HIS A 34 44.43 7.80 -16.83
N ASN A 35 43.20 8.08 -17.28
CA ASN A 35 42.80 9.46 -17.62
C ASN A 35 41.73 10.14 -16.74
N ILE A 36 41.29 9.55 -15.62
CA ILE A 36 40.19 10.11 -14.81
C ILE A 36 40.64 10.46 -13.39
N GLN A 37 41.59 11.39 -13.25
CA GLN A 37 42.03 11.84 -11.91
C GLN A 37 42.30 13.35 -11.77
N LYS A 38 41.80 14.21 -12.68
CA LYS A 38 42.27 15.62 -12.74
C LYS A 38 41.26 16.75 -12.57
N THR A 39 40.01 16.52 -12.12
CA THR A 39 38.97 17.57 -12.28
C THR A 39 38.16 17.97 -11.04
N MET A 40 38.63 17.71 -9.80
CA MET A 40 37.90 18.18 -8.61
C MET A 40 38.81 18.77 -7.52
N GLU A 41 39.25 20.01 -7.72
CA GLU A 41 39.70 20.90 -6.65
C GLU A 41 39.10 22.30 -6.87
N LYS A 42 38.07 22.68 -6.08
CA LYS A 42 37.83 24.05 -5.53
C LYS A 42 36.54 24.11 -4.68
N PRO A 43 36.52 24.83 -3.53
CA PRO A 43 35.40 24.84 -2.57
C PRO A 43 34.40 25.99 -2.79
N TRP A 44 33.13 25.79 -2.41
CA TRP A 44 32.04 26.80 -2.48
C TRP A 44 31.74 27.42 -1.11
N SER A 45 31.44 28.74 -1.11
CA SER A 45 31.01 29.55 0.04
C SER A 45 29.48 29.75 0.09
N THR A 46 28.95 29.91 1.31
CA THR A 46 27.57 30.20 1.73
C THR A 46 26.90 31.44 1.11
N THR A 47 25.58 31.40 0.82
CA THR A 47 24.48 32.30 1.31
C THR A 47 23.14 32.02 0.57
N SER A 48 22.02 32.30 1.26
CA SER A 48 20.57 32.10 1.04
C SER A 48 19.86 32.70 -0.20
N VAL A 49 18.67 32.16 -0.55
CA VAL A 49 17.33 32.82 -0.75
C VAL A 49 16.45 32.10 -1.81
N THR A 50 15.14 32.21 -1.57
CA THR A 50 13.90 31.69 -2.17
C THR A 50 13.65 31.76 -3.70
N ALA A 51 12.90 30.73 -4.17
CA ALA A 51 11.76 30.72 -5.10
C ALA A 51 11.90 31.02 -6.62
N ARG A 52 11.20 30.14 -7.36
CA ARG A 52 10.60 30.20 -8.71
C ARG A 52 11.34 29.58 -9.88
N ALA A 53 10.55 28.79 -10.61
CA ALA A 53 10.85 27.96 -11.76
C ALA A 53 11.31 28.76 -12.98
N ASP A 54 12.32 28.25 -13.68
CA ASP A 54 12.25 27.98 -15.12
C ASP A 54 13.40 27.06 -15.55
N ALA A 55 13.10 26.18 -16.48
CA ALA A 55 13.89 25.04 -16.90
C ALA A 55 15.23 25.41 -17.57
N GLY A 56 16.29 24.69 -17.22
CA GLY A 56 17.57 24.71 -17.92
C GLY A 56 18.38 23.44 -17.63
N LYS A 57 18.41 22.54 -18.61
CA LYS A 57 19.17 21.29 -18.65
C LYS A 57 20.56 21.39 -18.00
N LEU A 58 20.79 20.54 -17.00
CA LEU A 58 22.10 19.96 -16.69
C LEU A 58 21.87 18.46 -16.52
N ASP A 59 22.45 17.71 -17.44
CA ASP A 59 22.32 16.26 -17.58
C ASP A 59 22.94 15.54 -16.36
N ASN A 60 22.09 15.11 -15.42
CA ASN A 60 22.42 14.12 -14.38
C ASN A 60 22.38 12.70 -14.95
N VAL A 61 23.15 12.44 -16.02
CA VAL A 61 23.15 11.13 -16.72
C VAL A 61 24.05 10.09 -16.00
N GLY A 62 24.76 10.47 -14.93
CA GLY A 62 25.63 9.56 -14.18
C GLY A 62 24.93 8.69 -13.11
N ASP A 63 24.00 9.25 -12.34
CA ASP A 63 23.38 8.55 -11.20
C ASP A 63 22.15 7.71 -11.61
N ASP A 64 21.40 8.18 -12.61
CA ASP A 64 20.18 7.49 -13.07
C ASP A 64 20.48 6.20 -13.85
N GLU A 65 21.58 6.13 -14.62
CA GLU A 65 21.96 4.90 -15.33
C GLU A 65 22.45 3.80 -14.37
N VAL A 66 23.16 4.17 -13.31
CA VAL A 66 23.65 3.22 -12.30
C VAL A 66 22.50 2.72 -11.43
N LEU A 67 21.59 3.60 -11.03
CA LEU A 67 20.39 3.24 -10.26
C LEU A 67 19.45 2.37 -11.10
N LYS A 68 19.24 2.70 -12.37
CA LYS A 68 18.45 1.90 -13.31
C LYS A 68 19.08 0.53 -13.57
N SER A 69 20.41 0.46 -13.74
CA SER A 69 21.13 -0.80 -13.88
C SER A 69 21.02 -1.69 -12.63
N ALA A 70 21.06 -1.11 -11.43
CA ALA A 70 20.91 -1.86 -10.17
C ALA A 70 19.48 -2.39 -9.99
N LYS A 71 18.46 -1.58 -10.34
CA LYS A 71 17.05 -2.02 -10.31
C LYS A 71 16.79 -3.15 -11.30
N ASP A 72 17.30 -3.03 -12.53
CA ASP A 72 17.14 -4.04 -13.58
C ASP A 72 17.83 -5.38 -13.20
N GLU A 73 18.95 -5.33 -12.47
CA GLU A 73 19.68 -6.51 -12.00
C GLU A 73 18.98 -7.19 -10.82
N ILE A 74 18.33 -6.43 -9.92
CA ILE A 74 17.48 -6.96 -8.83
C ILE A 74 16.21 -7.62 -9.41
N ILE A 75 15.56 -7.00 -10.39
CA ILE A 75 14.39 -7.58 -11.10
C ILE A 75 14.75 -8.92 -11.72
N ARG A 76 15.90 -8.99 -12.40
CA ARG A 76 16.39 -10.23 -13.02
C ARG A 76 16.78 -11.31 -12.02
N ALA A 77 17.28 -10.93 -10.84
CA ALA A 77 17.70 -11.88 -9.82
C ALA A 77 16.53 -12.47 -9.01
N LEU A 78 15.42 -11.73 -8.90
CA LEU A 78 14.25 -12.12 -8.11
C LEU A 78 13.07 -12.64 -8.96
N ASP A 79 13.22 -12.67 -10.28
CA ASP A 79 12.24 -13.18 -11.26
C ASP A 79 10.80 -12.69 -11.02
N LEU A 80 10.67 -11.41 -10.69
CA LEU A 80 9.39 -10.78 -10.35
C LEU A 80 8.56 -10.64 -11.65
N GLU A 81 7.28 -11.02 -11.65
CA GLU A 81 6.42 -10.98 -12.86
C GLU A 81 5.46 -9.76 -12.90
N GLU A 82 4.88 -9.30 -11.78
CA GLU A 82 3.86 -8.23 -11.76
C GLU A 82 4.42 -6.79 -11.70
N TYR A 83 4.02 -5.92 -12.63
CA TYR A 83 4.61 -4.58 -12.81
C TYR A 83 4.26 -3.56 -11.70
N GLU A 84 3.08 -3.65 -11.07
CA GLU A 84 2.58 -2.61 -10.14
C GLU A 84 3.20 -2.66 -8.73
N ILE A 85 3.74 -3.81 -8.31
CA ILE A 85 4.32 -3.98 -6.95
C ILE A 85 5.86 -4.03 -6.99
N LYS A 86 6.46 -4.24 -8.18
CA LYS A 86 7.92 -4.36 -8.39
C LYS A 86 8.71 -3.17 -7.85
N ASP A 87 8.37 -1.95 -8.27
CA ASP A 87 9.15 -0.77 -7.89
C ASP A 87 9.09 -0.51 -6.39
N THR A 88 7.96 -0.81 -5.75
CA THR A 88 7.79 -0.68 -4.30
C THR A 88 8.68 -1.67 -3.54
N ILE A 89 8.71 -2.94 -3.95
CA ILE A 89 9.57 -3.96 -3.33
C ILE A 89 11.05 -3.63 -3.55
N ILE A 90 11.43 -3.19 -4.75
CA ILE A 90 12.82 -2.85 -5.08
C ILE A 90 13.29 -1.63 -4.30
N ASN A 91 12.49 -0.58 -4.23
CA ASN A 91 12.84 0.62 -3.46
C ASN A 91 12.93 0.29 -1.96
N ASP A 92 12.00 -0.49 -1.41
CA ASP A 92 12.03 -0.91 0.00
C ASP A 92 13.23 -1.83 0.30
N LEU A 93 13.62 -2.73 -0.62
CA LEU A 93 14.84 -3.54 -0.49
C LEU A 93 16.13 -2.71 -0.58
N LEU A 94 16.16 -1.68 -1.45
CA LEU A 94 17.30 -0.77 -1.57
C LEU A 94 17.45 0.13 -0.33
N GLU A 95 16.34 0.47 0.31
CA GLU A 95 16.29 1.39 1.44
C GLU A 95 16.48 0.68 2.79
N ASN A 96 15.89 -0.51 2.96
CA ASN A 96 15.80 -1.22 4.24
C ASN A 96 16.43 -2.64 4.24
N GLY A 97 16.93 -3.12 3.10
CA GLY A 97 17.74 -4.34 3.01
C GLY A 97 17.00 -5.63 3.44
N ARG A 98 17.66 -6.50 4.23
CA ARG A 98 17.14 -7.82 4.60
C ARG A 98 15.82 -7.79 5.39
N GLN A 99 15.51 -6.70 6.11
CA GLN A 99 14.31 -6.58 6.92
C GLN A 99 13.03 -6.52 6.08
N SER A 100 13.13 -6.12 4.81
CA SER A 100 11.98 -6.07 3.88
C SER A 100 11.71 -7.41 3.18
N LEU A 101 12.61 -8.40 3.24
CA LEU A 101 12.41 -9.71 2.60
C LEU A 101 11.31 -10.54 3.27
N SER A 102 11.18 -10.50 4.61
CA SER A 102 10.09 -11.20 5.33
C SER A 102 8.73 -10.54 5.09
N LYS A 103 8.70 -9.22 4.89
CA LYS A 103 7.49 -8.44 4.61
C LYS A 103 6.84 -8.80 3.27
N TYR A 104 7.63 -9.26 2.29
CA TYR A 104 7.18 -9.59 0.94
C TYR A 104 7.25 -11.08 0.60
N GLU A 105 7.46 -11.95 1.60
CA GLU A 105 7.58 -13.41 1.46
C GLU A 105 6.43 -14.04 0.66
N LYS A 106 5.21 -13.55 0.82
CA LYS A 106 4.00 -13.95 0.09
C LYS A 106 4.05 -13.69 -1.43
N TYR A 107 4.81 -12.68 -1.85
CA TYR A 107 4.86 -12.20 -3.24
C TYR A 107 6.13 -12.65 -3.97
N LEU A 108 7.09 -13.20 -3.24
CA LEU A 108 8.33 -13.78 -3.76
C LEU A 108 8.11 -15.28 -3.90
N LEU A 109 8.36 -15.84 -5.09
CA LEU A 109 8.30 -17.29 -5.29
C LEU A 109 9.19 -17.99 -4.23
N PRO A 110 8.69 -19.00 -3.50
CA PRO A 110 9.41 -19.61 -2.36
C PRO A 110 10.84 -20.07 -2.69
N ASP A 111 11.07 -20.55 -3.92
CA ASP A 111 12.37 -20.99 -4.40
C ASP A 111 13.35 -19.82 -4.65
N VAL A 112 12.84 -18.62 -4.95
CA VAL A 112 13.61 -17.38 -5.10
C VAL A 112 13.99 -16.83 -3.73
N TYR A 113 13.12 -16.94 -2.72
CA TYR A 113 13.39 -16.54 -1.34
C TYR A 113 14.52 -17.38 -0.73
N GLU A 114 14.48 -18.71 -0.89
CA GLU A 114 15.56 -19.60 -0.43
C GLU A 114 16.87 -19.41 -1.21
N ALA A 115 16.82 -19.21 -2.53
CA ALA A 115 18.02 -18.99 -3.35
C ALA A 115 18.67 -17.62 -3.11
N ALA A 116 17.87 -16.57 -2.88
CA ALA A 116 18.36 -15.21 -2.57
C ALA A 116 19.04 -15.14 -1.19
N ILE A 117 18.54 -15.91 -0.22
CA ILE A 117 19.14 -15.99 1.12
C ILE A 117 20.48 -16.71 1.09
N ASN A 118 20.63 -17.76 0.28
CA ASN A 118 21.78 -18.66 0.36
C ASN A 118 22.94 -18.35 -0.61
N GLU A 119 22.72 -17.83 -1.82
CA GLU A 119 23.83 -17.73 -2.81
C GLU A 119 24.23 -16.31 -3.26
N ASN A 120 23.46 -15.26 -2.93
CA ASN A 120 23.75 -13.91 -3.44
C ASN A 120 24.02 -12.82 -2.39
N HIS A 121 24.02 -13.17 -1.10
CA HIS A 121 24.33 -12.20 -0.06
C HIS A 121 25.74 -11.61 -0.20
N GLY A 122 26.73 -12.41 -0.63
CA GLY A 122 28.10 -11.94 -0.84
C GLY A 122 28.24 -10.92 -1.99
N LYS A 123 27.41 -11.00 -3.02
CA LYS A 123 27.43 -10.06 -4.17
C LYS A 123 26.68 -8.77 -3.86
N LEU A 124 25.50 -8.86 -3.23
CA LEU A 124 24.75 -7.69 -2.78
C LEU A 124 25.57 -6.86 -1.78
N MET A 125 26.23 -7.52 -0.82
CA MET A 125 27.15 -6.86 0.10
C MET A 125 28.36 -6.25 -0.60
N LYS A 126 28.83 -6.81 -1.72
CA LYS A 126 29.94 -6.25 -2.51
C LYS A 126 29.52 -4.98 -3.28
N TYR A 127 28.28 -4.91 -3.76
CA TYR A 127 27.73 -3.72 -4.43
C TYR A 127 27.33 -2.61 -3.45
N LEU A 128 26.69 -2.95 -2.34
CA LEU A 128 26.40 -2.00 -1.26
C LEU A 128 27.69 -1.46 -0.64
N LYS A 129 28.73 -2.29 -0.51
CA LYS A 129 30.07 -1.86 -0.08
C LYS A 129 30.70 -0.89 -1.08
N LYS A 130 30.62 -1.17 -2.38
CA LYS A 130 31.12 -0.27 -3.45
C LYS A 130 30.35 1.06 -3.53
N TYR A 131 29.04 1.04 -3.31
CA TYR A 131 28.19 2.24 -3.24
C TYR A 131 28.48 3.05 -1.96
N SER A 132 28.66 2.38 -0.82
CA SER A 132 29.07 3.04 0.43
C SER A 132 30.48 3.62 0.33
N GLU A 133 31.43 2.95 -0.34
CA GLU A 133 32.79 3.42 -0.58
C GLU A 133 32.79 4.69 -1.46
N GLN A 134 31.95 4.73 -2.51
CA GLN A 134 31.80 5.90 -3.40
C GLN A 134 31.10 7.09 -2.72
N GLN A 135 30.07 6.86 -1.89
CA GLN A 135 29.43 7.92 -1.11
C GLN A 135 30.30 8.40 0.07
N TRP A 136 31.20 7.55 0.58
CA TRP A 136 32.12 7.86 1.68
C TRP A 136 33.34 8.68 1.21
N GLU A 137 33.91 8.37 0.04
CA GLU A 137 35.03 9.13 -0.54
C GLU A 137 34.68 10.61 -0.79
N VAL A 138 33.42 10.90 -1.17
CA VAL A 138 32.93 12.26 -1.42
C VAL A 138 32.66 13.05 -0.13
N LYS A 139 32.39 12.37 1.00
CA LYS A 139 31.94 13.03 2.25
C LYS A 139 32.96 13.02 3.40
N TYR A 140 33.93 12.10 3.42
CA TYR A 140 34.88 11.93 4.54
C TYR A 140 36.34 11.66 4.12
N GLY A 141 36.70 11.93 2.88
CA GLY A 141 38.08 11.83 2.41
C GLY A 141 39.01 12.86 3.10
N SER A 142 39.68 12.46 4.19
CA SER A 142 41.04 12.96 4.56
C SER A 142 41.62 12.43 5.89
N SER A 143 41.00 11.50 6.63
CA SER A 143 41.60 11.11 7.93
C SER A 143 41.17 9.74 8.48
N ASN A 144 41.73 8.64 7.95
CA ASN A 144 42.35 7.58 8.78
C ASN A 144 42.78 6.36 7.94
N GLN A 145 44.05 6.36 7.55
CA GLN A 145 44.68 5.31 6.74
C GLN A 145 44.87 3.97 7.48
N TRP A 146 44.68 3.93 8.81
CA TRP A 146 44.95 2.75 9.64
C TRP A 146 43.80 1.73 9.65
N PHE A 147 42.55 2.19 9.58
CA PHE A 147 41.38 1.29 9.61
C PHE A 147 41.23 0.50 8.30
N ILE A 148 41.69 1.08 7.19
CA ILE A 148 41.72 0.42 5.88
C ILE A 148 42.77 -0.69 5.81
N LEU A 149 43.92 -0.56 6.49
CA LEU A 149 44.93 -1.63 6.59
C LEU A 149 44.46 -2.77 7.52
N PHE A 150 43.81 -2.42 8.64
CA PHE A 150 43.20 -3.38 9.57
C PHE A 150 42.13 -4.26 8.91
N LEU A 151 41.21 -3.66 8.14
CA LEU A 151 40.17 -4.39 7.41
C LEU A 151 40.72 -5.21 6.22
N LYS A 152 41.88 -4.83 5.66
CA LYS A 152 42.56 -5.61 4.62
C LYS A 152 43.23 -6.87 5.17
N GLU A 153 43.86 -6.82 6.35
CA GLU A 153 44.44 -8.03 6.98
C GLU A 153 43.39 -8.93 7.64
N TYR A 154 42.31 -8.35 8.19
CA TYR A 154 41.16 -9.12 8.71
C TYR A 154 40.51 -10.03 7.65
N LYS A 155 40.60 -9.62 6.37
CA LYS A 155 40.07 -10.34 5.22
C LYS A 155 40.86 -11.62 4.89
N ASP A 156 42.13 -11.72 5.30
CA ASP A 156 43.05 -12.81 4.91
C ASP A 156 43.57 -13.68 6.10
N ALA A 157 43.20 -13.39 7.35
CA ALA A 157 43.71 -14.10 8.53
C ALA A 157 42.87 -15.34 8.91
N VAL A 158 43.46 -16.53 8.82
CA VAL A 158 42.85 -17.82 9.22
C VAL A 158 42.91 -18.05 10.75
N ASN A 159 43.62 -17.21 11.52
CA ASN A 159 43.83 -17.43 12.95
C ASN A 159 43.60 -16.14 13.79
N TYR A 160 42.53 -16.18 14.58
CA TYR A 160 41.98 -15.07 15.37
C TYR A 160 42.95 -14.51 16.43
N ASP A 161 43.89 -15.31 16.95
CA ASP A 161 44.88 -14.86 17.96
C ASP A 161 45.85 -13.81 17.42
N SER A 162 46.19 -13.84 16.12
CA SER A 162 47.12 -12.88 15.51
C SER A 162 46.51 -11.48 15.32
N VAL A 163 45.18 -11.43 15.15
CA VAL A 163 44.39 -10.21 14.97
C VAL A 163 44.16 -9.51 16.31
N LEU A 164 43.87 -10.28 17.36
CA LEU A 164 43.80 -9.78 18.74
C LEU A 164 45.17 -9.28 19.22
N LYS A 165 46.27 -9.94 18.81
CA LYS A 165 47.65 -9.52 19.10
C LYS A 165 47.97 -8.11 18.57
N ARG A 166 47.54 -7.82 17.34
CA ARG A 166 47.83 -6.54 16.66
C ARG A 166 46.82 -5.43 16.96
N ALA A 167 45.56 -5.76 17.23
CA ALA A 167 44.57 -4.78 17.68
C ALA A 167 45.00 -4.12 19.01
N ALA A 168 45.56 -4.91 19.93
CA ALA A 168 46.18 -4.43 21.17
C ALA A 168 47.44 -3.57 20.94
N GLU A 169 48.25 -3.87 19.92
CA GLU A 169 49.42 -3.08 19.49
C GLU A 169 49.07 -1.68 19.01
N TYR A 170 48.03 -1.57 18.18
CA TYR A 170 47.68 -0.32 17.51
C TYR A 170 46.71 0.54 18.33
N GLY A 171 45.88 -0.07 19.19
CA GLY A 171 45.06 0.65 20.18
C GLY A 171 45.88 1.52 21.12
N ASN A 172 47.08 1.07 21.52
CA ASN A 172 47.97 1.84 22.39
C ASN A 172 48.75 2.97 21.69
N LYS A 173 48.84 3.00 20.36
CA LYS A 173 49.73 3.93 19.64
C LYS A 173 49.01 5.18 19.10
N TYR A 174 47.71 5.13 18.79
CA TYR A 174 47.04 6.22 18.06
C TYR A 174 45.59 6.57 18.49
N LEU A 175 45.01 5.93 19.51
CA LEU A 175 43.61 6.17 19.93
C LEU A 175 43.52 6.64 21.39
N LYS A 176 43.75 7.93 21.62
CA LYS A 176 43.60 8.51 22.96
C LYS A 176 42.14 8.70 23.39
N ASP A 177 41.16 8.63 22.47
CA ASP A 177 39.75 8.94 22.75
C ASP A 177 38.78 8.11 21.87
N CYS A 178 38.67 6.79 22.08
CA CYS A 178 37.67 5.96 21.39
C CYS A 178 36.71 5.23 22.36
N PRO A 179 35.38 5.37 22.21
CA PRO A 179 34.36 4.85 23.14
C PRO A 179 34.33 3.33 23.33
N ILE A 180 34.90 2.55 22.42
CA ILE A 180 34.88 1.08 22.50
C ILE A 180 35.80 0.56 23.63
N LEU A 181 36.92 1.25 23.91
CA LEU A 181 37.78 0.90 25.05
C LEU A 181 37.08 1.23 26.38
N SER A 182 36.24 2.27 26.42
CA SER A 182 35.42 2.62 27.59
C SER A 182 34.34 1.57 27.88
N ILE A 183 33.73 0.99 26.85
CA ILE A 183 32.70 -0.06 26.99
C ILE A 183 33.32 -1.37 27.50
N VAL A 184 34.50 -1.75 26.97
CA VAL A 184 35.21 -2.96 27.42
C VAL A 184 35.77 -2.78 28.84
N LEU A 185 36.27 -1.59 29.21
CA LEU A 185 36.71 -1.28 30.57
C LEU A 185 35.55 -1.15 31.56
N GLN A 186 34.36 -0.71 31.14
CA GLN A 186 33.15 -0.68 31.97
C GLN A 186 32.61 -2.09 32.25
N LEU A 187 32.62 -2.98 31.26
CA LEU A 187 32.25 -4.39 31.45
C LEU A 187 33.24 -5.14 32.36
N LEU A 188 34.52 -4.75 32.37
CA LEU A 188 35.54 -5.26 33.32
C LEU A 188 35.42 -4.66 34.73
N PHE A 189 34.79 -3.48 34.88
CA PHE A 189 34.61 -2.80 36.17
C PHE A 189 33.39 -3.32 36.95
N GLU A 190 32.39 -3.90 36.27
CA GLU A 190 31.11 -4.32 36.88
C GLU A 190 31.07 -5.79 37.35
N GLY A 191 32.15 -6.56 37.22
CA GLY A 191 32.29 -7.85 37.92
C GLY A 191 31.19 -8.87 37.60
N ILE A 192 30.97 -9.16 36.32
CA ILE A 192 30.12 -10.28 35.90
C ILE A 192 30.88 -11.59 36.15
N ASP A 193 30.49 -12.31 37.19
CA ASP A 193 30.96 -13.65 37.56
C ASP A 193 30.19 -14.68 36.71
N ASP A 194 30.64 -14.88 35.48
CA ASP A 194 30.09 -15.92 34.59
C ASP A 194 31.14 -17.02 34.36
N THR A 195 30.81 -18.21 34.81
CA THR A 195 31.59 -19.46 34.73
C THR A 195 32.03 -19.88 33.31
N CYS A 196 31.59 -19.19 32.27
CA CYS A 196 31.98 -19.44 30.88
C CYS A 196 33.37 -18.87 30.49
N MET A 197 34.00 -18.05 31.34
CA MET A 197 35.31 -17.41 31.07
C MET A 197 36.53 -18.23 31.55
N ASP A 198 36.33 -19.36 32.23
CA ASP A 198 37.39 -20.07 32.95
C ASP A 198 38.12 -21.16 32.13
N GLU A 199 37.68 -21.45 30.89
CA GLU A 199 38.19 -22.63 30.17
C GLU A 199 39.14 -22.38 28.98
N THR A 200 39.50 -21.14 28.64
CA THR A 200 40.55 -20.94 27.63
C THR A 200 41.47 -19.76 27.92
N ASN A 201 42.77 -19.99 27.74
CA ASN A 201 43.94 -19.12 28.00
C ASN A 201 43.96 -17.75 27.27
N VAL A 202 42.82 -17.27 26.77
CA VAL A 202 42.64 -16.01 26.04
C VAL A 202 43.08 -14.81 26.87
N PHE A 203 42.84 -14.85 28.19
CA PHE A 203 43.22 -13.75 29.09
C PHE A 203 44.74 -13.63 29.24
N ASN A 204 45.46 -14.75 29.31
CA ASN A 204 46.93 -14.75 29.41
C ASN A 204 47.59 -14.33 28.10
N ASP A 205 47.06 -14.76 26.95
CA ASP A 205 47.61 -14.42 25.63
C ASP A 205 47.33 -12.97 25.22
N LEU A 206 46.14 -12.43 25.56
CA LEU A 206 45.83 -11.01 25.38
C LEU A 206 46.64 -10.12 26.32
N TRP A 207 46.91 -10.57 27.54
CA TRP A 207 47.71 -9.84 28.52
C TRP A 207 49.20 -9.78 28.17
N CYS A 208 49.81 -10.90 27.73
CA CYS A 208 51.21 -10.96 27.27
C CYS A 208 51.44 -10.09 26.02
N THR A 209 50.46 -10.05 25.14
CA THR A 209 50.43 -9.19 23.95
C THR A 209 50.50 -7.71 24.29
N ILE A 210 49.64 -7.26 25.21
CA ILE A 210 49.52 -5.84 25.57
C ILE A 210 50.81 -5.36 26.25
N THR A 211 51.47 -6.23 27.03
CA THR A 211 52.72 -5.91 27.73
C THR A 211 53.94 -5.90 26.81
N ASP A 212 54.14 -6.92 25.96
CA ASP A 212 55.32 -6.99 25.06
C ASP A 212 55.33 -5.89 24.00
N ASN A 213 54.15 -5.52 23.53
CA ASN A 213 54.00 -4.54 22.46
C ASN A 213 53.84 -3.11 22.97
N GLY A 214 53.33 -2.95 24.19
CA GLY A 214 53.43 -1.71 24.95
C GLY A 214 54.89 -1.33 25.22
N LEU A 215 55.72 -2.30 25.67
CA LEU A 215 57.16 -2.10 25.90
C LEU A 215 57.93 -1.66 24.64
N LYS A 216 57.67 -2.29 23.48
CA LYS A 216 58.27 -1.90 22.19
C LYS A 216 57.83 -0.52 21.71
N SER A 217 56.60 -0.11 22.01
CA SER A 217 56.04 1.18 21.61
C SER A 217 56.56 2.35 22.45
N ILE A 218 56.91 2.10 23.72
CA ILE A 218 57.48 3.08 24.66
C ILE A 218 58.89 3.55 24.25
N GLY A 219 59.70 2.70 23.60
CA GLY A 219 61.05 3.03 23.14
C GLY A 219 61.10 4.21 22.17
N ASN A 220 60.01 4.49 21.45
CA ASN A 220 59.96 5.45 20.34
C ASN A 220 59.34 6.83 20.67
N PHE A 221 59.01 7.13 21.94
CA PHE A 221 58.43 8.42 22.32
C PHE A 221 59.36 9.22 23.24
N SER A 222 59.69 10.45 22.82
CA SER A 222 60.58 11.39 23.51
C SER A 222 59.89 12.26 24.58
N ASP A 223 58.65 11.96 24.95
CA ASP A 223 57.85 12.76 25.89
C ASP A 223 57.72 12.08 27.26
N ASN A 224 58.37 12.66 28.27
CA ASN A 224 58.44 12.12 29.64
C ASN A 224 57.09 12.03 30.35
N LYS A 225 56.06 12.80 29.94
CA LYS A 225 54.74 12.76 30.59
C LYS A 225 53.91 11.53 30.20
N LYS A 226 54.08 10.99 28.99
CA LYS A 226 53.32 9.82 28.52
C LYS A 226 53.91 8.48 28.99
N ARG A 227 55.24 8.42 29.15
CA ARG A 227 55.92 7.28 29.80
C ARG A 227 55.48 7.12 31.26
N SER A 228 55.30 8.22 31.99
CA SER A 228 54.89 8.21 33.40
C SER A 228 53.50 7.60 33.64
N VAL A 229 52.53 7.84 32.76
CA VAL A 229 51.14 7.37 32.94
C VAL A 229 51.02 5.86 32.68
N LEU A 230 51.73 5.34 31.67
CA LEU A 230 51.76 3.92 31.36
C LEU A 230 52.61 3.12 32.36
N PHE A 231 53.71 3.68 32.85
CA PHE A 231 54.48 3.12 33.98
C PHE A 231 53.70 3.15 35.29
N GLN A 232 52.84 4.15 35.52
CA GLN A 232 51.98 4.22 36.69
C GLN A 232 50.86 3.18 36.64
N ALA A 233 50.26 2.94 35.46
CA ALA A 233 49.29 1.87 35.25
C ALA A 233 49.90 0.46 35.42
N LEU A 234 51.09 0.19 34.87
CA LEU A 234 51.81 -1.08 35.08
C LEU A 234 52.25 -1.29 36.54
N ARG A 235 52.66 -0.20 37.23
CA ARG A 235 53.05 -0.20 38.65
C ARG A 235 51.86 -0.45 39.59
N GLU A 236 50.65 -0.08 39.19
CA GLU A 236 49.44 -0.32 39.97
C GLU A 236 48.82 -1.69 39.69
N TYR A 237 49.02 -2.26 38.50
CA TYR A 237 48.54 -3.61 38.16
C TYR A 237 49.43 -4.76 38.69
N TYR A 238 50.77 -4.62 38.68
CA TYR A 238 51.68 -5.67 39.18
C TYR A 238 51.97 -5.61 40.69
N ARG A 239 51.46 -4.58 41.38
CA ARG A 239 51.72 -4.36 42.80
C ARG A 239 51.19 -5.44 43.75
N PRO A 240 50.17 -6.25 43.41
CA PRO A 240 49.77 -7.38 44.26
C PRO A 240 50.63 -8.63 44.05
N LYS A 241 50.92 -9.03 42.80
CA LYS A 241 51.63 -10.30 42.49
C LYS A 241 53.14 -10.30 42.78
N LEU A 242 53.80 -9.14 42.70
CA LEU A 242 55.24 -9.04 42.99
C LEU A 242 55.53 -9.17 44.49
N PHE A 243 54.65 -8.66 45.35
CA PHE A 243 54.76 -8.80 46.80
C PHE A 243 54.44 -10.24 47.26
N GLU A 244 53.50 -10.92 46.60
CA GLU A 244 53.16 -12.32 46.89
C GLU A 244 54.29 -13.30 46.53
N LEU A 245 55.09 -13.02 45.49
CA LEU A 245 56.28 -13.80 45.12
C LEU A 245 57.50 -13.49 46.01
N LEU A 246 57.65 -12.24 46.45
CA LEU A 246 58.68 -11.83 47.41
C LEU A 246 58.44 -12.41 48.81
N GLU A 247 57.18 -12.46 49.29
CA GLU A 247 56.79 -13.12 50.55
C GLU A 247 57.06 -14.63 50.54
N LYS A 248 57.02 -15.28 49.37
CA LYS A 248 57.33 -16.72 49.19
C LYS A 248 58.84 -17.02 49.07
N SER A 249 59.70 -16.03 48.84
CA SER A 249 61.13 -16.23 48.50
C SER A 249 62.12 -16.27 49.68
N GLN A 250 61.67 -16.00 50.92
CA GLN A 250 62.47 -16.01 52.17
C GLN A 250 63.74 -15.10 52.22
N VAL A 251 63.92 -14.13 51.33
CA VAL A 251 65.07 -13.19 51.38
C VAL A 251 64.81 -12.06 52.39
N LYS A 252 65.76 -11.82 53.32
CA LYS A 252 65.53 -11.04 54.56
C LYS A 252 66.23 -9.68 54.67
N ASP A 253 66.91 -9.15 53.64
CA ASP A 253 67.52 -7.80 53.70
C ASP A 253 67.11 -6.86 52.56
N LYS A 254 67.18 -5.55 52.84
CA LYS A 254 66.69 -4.47 51.98
C LYS A 254 67.67 -4.05 50.87
N ASP A 255 68.95 -4.35 51.01
CA ASP A 255 69.98 -3.92 50.05
C ASP A 255 70.03 -4.85 48.84
N SER A 256 69.81 -6.16 49.02
CA SER A 256 69.74 -7.13 47.91
C SER A 256 68.53 -6.91 47.00
N LEU A 257 67.44 -6.36 47.54
CA LEU A 257 66.21 -6.01 46.81
C LEU A 257 66.40 -4.79 45.89
N TYR A 258 67.31 -3.88 46.26
CA TYR A 258 67.64 -2.68 45.50
C TYR A 258 68.58 -3.00 44.32
N GLU A 259 69.59 -3.85 44.54
CA GLU A 259 70.50 -4.32 43.50
C GLU A 259 69.80 -5.23 42.47
N LEU A 260 68.90 -6.13 42.91
CA LEU A 260 68.10 -6.96 42.01
C LEU A 260 67.15 -6.12 41.14
N ALA A 261 66.65 -4.99 41.65
CA ALA A 261 65.82 -4.05 40.90
C ALA A 261 66.62 -3.18 39.92
N LEU A 262 67.90 -2.93 40.21
CA LEU A 262 68.83 -2.18 39.34
C LEU A 262 69.35 -3.03 38.17
N ASP A 263 69.71 -4.30 38.41
CA ASP A 263 70.20 -5.21 37.37
C ASP A 263 69.13 -5.54 36.32
N ASN A 264 67.87 -5.73 36.74
CA ASN A 264 66.76 -5.98 35.81
C ASN A 264 66.37 -4.76 34.96
N VAL A 265 66.77 -3.54 35.35
CA VAL A 265 66.57 -2.32 34.57
C VAL A 265 67.70 -2.09 33.56
N ALA A 266 68.89 -2.66 33.81
CA ALA A 266 70.03 -2.57 32.91
C ALA A 266 69.91 -3.49 31.67
N GLU A 267 69.12 -4.56 31.73
CA GLU A 267 69.04 -5.57 30.66
C GLU A 267 68.09 -5.19 29.49
N TYR A 268 67.18 -4.22 29.66
CA TYR A 268 66.20 -3.81 28.63
C TYR A 268 66.32 -2.32 28.24
N GLY A 269 67.56 -1.94 27.90
CA GLY A 269 68.13 -0.58 27.87
C GLY A 269 67.44 0.54 27.08
N TRP A 270 67.48 1.76 27.66
CA TRP A 270 67.65 3.07 27.00
C TRP A 270 68.36 4.03 27.99
N LEU A 271 69.67 3.85 28.20
CA LEU A 271 70.46 4.61 29.18
C LEU A 271 71.75 5.22 28.58
N GLN A 272 71.66 5.91 27.45
CA GLN A 272 72.73 6.82 27.02
C GLN A 272 72.40 8.32 27.20
N GLY A 273 71.12 8.70 27.32
CA GLY A 273 70.73 10.11 27.52
C GLY A 273 70.67 10.60 28.97
N LEU A 274 70.55 9.70 29.96
CA LEU A 274 70.28 10.07 31.36
C LEU A 274 71.52 10.21 32.24
N GLN A 275 72.71 9.78 31.83
CA GLN A 275 73.94 10.06 32.59
C GLN A 275 74.30 11.57 32.57
N ALA A 276 73.96 12.28 31.49
CA ALA A 276 74.13 13.73 31.40
C ALA A 276 73.12 14.50 32.27
N VAL A 277 71.92 13.94 32.47
CA VAL A 277 70.85 14.52 33.31
C VAL A 277 71.07 14.20 34.80
N ARG A 278 71.58 13.00 35.11
CA ARG A 278 71.95 12.57 36.48
C ARG A 278 73.02 13.47 37.10
N LYS A 279 74.00 13.94 36.30
CA LYS A 279 75.02 14.91 36.77
C LYS A 279 74.49 16.32 37.02
N ARG A 280 73.29 16.68 36.51
CA ARG A 280 72.75 18.04 36.59
C ARG A 280 71.58 18.20 37.57
N ILE A 281 70.85 17.13 37.88
CA ILE A 281 69.65 17.16 38.74
C ILE A 281 69.91 16.66 40.17
N ILE A 282 70.90 15.79 40.38
CA ILE A 282 71.26 15.32 41.74
C ILE A 282 71.76 16.46 42.67
N PRO A 283 72.47 17.50 42.22
CA PRO A 283 72.87 18.59 43.13
C PRO A 283 71.70 19.48 43.58
N ILE A 284 70.71 19.71 42.71
CA ILE A 284 69.62 20.66 43.00
C ILE A 284 68.57 20.05 43.93
N PHE A 285 68.25 18.76 43.80
CA PHE A 285 67.27 18.12 44.69
C PHE A 285 67.84 17.75 46.07
N PHE A 286 69.17 17.64 46.20
CA PHE A 286 69.84 17.45 47.50
C PHE A 286 70.01 18.75 48.28
N GLU A 287 70.12 19.92 47.62
CA GLU A 287 70.12 21.21 48.33
C GLU A 287 68.73 21.60 48.85
N THR A 288 67.64 21.27 48.13
CA THR A 288 66.27 21.55 48.63
C THR A 288 65.80 20.58 49.73
N LEU A 289 66.45 19.42 49.88
CA LEU A 289 66.21 18.48 50.98
C LEU A 289 67.03 18.80 52.24
N LEU A 290 68.04 19.67 52.13
CA LEU A 290 68.82 20.19 53.26
C LEU A 290 68.25 21.51 53.83
N GLU A 291 67.32 22.18 53.15
CA GLU A 291 66.60 23.37 53.64
C GLU A 291 65.51 23.10 54.69
N ASN A 292 65.25 21.84 55.04
CA ASN A 292 64.30 21.48 56.12
C ASN A 292 64.95 20.74 57.31
N ILE A 293 66.25 20.96 57.56
CA ILE A 293 66.84 20.66 58.86
C ILE A 293 66.60 21.88 59.78
N PRO A 294 65.89 21.74 60.92
CA PRO A 294 65.69 22.86 61.85
C PRO A 294 67.02 23.21 62.49
N VAL A 295 67.55 24.40 62.17
CA VAL A 295 68.60 25.03 62.95
C VAL A 295 67.95 25.61 64.19
N SER A 296 68.35 25.08 65.35
CA SER A 296 68.06 25.60 66.68
C SER A 296 68.29 27.12 66.75
N GLY A 297 67.26 27.87 67.14
CA GLY A 297 67.36 29.32 67.23
C GLY A 297 66.09 30.01 67.71
N ASP A 298 65.79 29.80 68.99
CA ASP A 298 65.06 30.73 69.87
C ASP A 298 63.52 30.88 69.73
N THR A 299 62.97 31.38 70.82
CA THR A 299 61.71 31.02 71.46
C THR A 299 60.56 31.99 71.16
N SER A 300 59.34 31.51 71.43
CA SER A 300 58.07 32.25 71.57
C SER A 300 57.14 32.43 70.36
N GLY A 301 56.79 31.34 69.65
CA GLY A 301 55.59 31.27 68.82
C GLY A 301 54.79 30.00 69.12
N LYS A 302 53.55 30.14 69.62
CA LYS A 302 52.69 29.01 70.03
C LYS A 302 52.51 28.00 68.89
N SER A 303 52.87 26.73 69.12
CA SER A 303 52.58 25.59 68.26
C SER A 303 51.10 25.18 68.39
N VAL A 304 50.36 25.12 67.27
CA VAL A 304 48.90 24.89 67.25
C VAL A 304 48.56 23.69 66.36
N GLN A 305 48.04 22.62 66.97
CA GLN A 305 47.45 21.46 66.27
C GLN A 305 46.26 21.89 65.40
N PRO A 306 45.90 21.13 64.34
CA PRO A 306 44.78 21.48 63.48
C PRO A 306 43.49 21.53 64.30
N LYS A 307 42.67 22.56 64.08
CA LYS A 307 41.35 22.71 64.70
C LYS A 307 40.32 22.96 63.60
N VAL A 308 39.18 22.27 63.69
CA VAL A 308 38.02 22.55 62.86
C VAL A 308 37.50 23.93 63.21
N GLU A 309 37.55 24.85 62.26
CA GLU A 309 36.75 26.07 62.30
C GLU A 309 35.32 25.67 61.91
N ALA A 310 34.31 26.18 62.62
CA ALA A 310 32.91 25.75 62.53
C ALA A 310 32.44 25.50 61.07
N PRO A 311 31.44 24.61 60.86
CA PRO A 311 30.96 24.29 59.52
C PRO A 311 30.71 25.56 58.69
N ILE A 312 31.23 25.58 57.46
CA ILE A 312 31.00 26.68 56.52
C ILE A 312 29.51 26.68 56.17
N SER A 313 28.91 27.86 56.03
CA SER A 313 27.48 28.06 55.78
C SER A 313 26.93 27.38 54.52
N GLU A 314 27.79 26.95 53.59
CA GLU A 314 27.43 26.28 52.32
C GLU A 314 27.48 24.74 52.37
N ASN A 315 27.54 24.12 53.56
CA ASN A 315 27.62 22.66 53.68
C ASN A 315 26.26 21.99 53.39
N ASN A 316 26.00 21.59 52.13
CA ASN A 316 24.75 20.94 51.74
C ASN A 316 24.72 19.48 52.19
N GLN A 317 24.09 19.25 53.35
CA GLN A 317 23.94 17.91 53.96
C GLN A 317 22.87 17.05 53.27
N SER A 318 22.16 17.61 52.29
CA SER A 318 21.25 16.89 51.42
C SER A 318 21.18 17.49 50.02
N CYS A 319 20.85 16.65 49.04
CA CYS A 319 20.60 17.06 47.66
C CYS A 319 19.55 16.15 47.00
N VAL A 320 19.03 16.58 45.85
CA VAL A 320 18.16 15.74 45.03
C VAL A 320 19.01 14.83 44.14
N PHE A 321 18.57 13.62 43.88
CA PHE A 321 19.21 12.70 42.93
C PHE A 321 19.54 13.39 41.60
N GLY A 322 20.77 13.21 41.11
CA GLY A 322 21.28 13.79 39.87
C GLY A 322 21.70 15.27 39.97
N GLN A 323 21.54 15.92 41.12
CA GLN A 323 22.06 17.29 41.33
C GLN A 323 23.50 17.28 41.80
N ASP A 324 24.24 18.32 41.44
CA ASP A 324 25.55 18.60 42.02
C ASP A 324 25.40 19.04 43.48
N THR A 325 26.26 18.53 44.35
CA THR A 325 26.36 18.96 45.74
C THR A 325 27.82 19.15 46.15
N GLN A 326 28.05 19.86 47.24
CA GLN A 326 29.39 20.04 47.80
C GLN A 326 29.34 20.12 49.33
N MET A 327 30.44 19.72 49.94
CA MET A 327 30.65 19.81 51.38
C MET A 327 32.04 20.37 51.65
N SER A 328 32.12 21.36 52.53
CA SER A 328 33.34 22.14 52.76
C SER A 328 33.63 22.28 54.24
N TRP A 329 34.90 22.09 54.60
CA TRP A 329 35.40 22.24 55.96
C TRP A 329 36.65 23.10 55.99
N LYS A 330 36.69 24.04 56.93
CA LYS A 330 37.86 24.89 57.16
C LYS A 330 38.64 24.41 58.37
N PHE A 331 39.94 24.26 58.18
CA PHE A 331 40.86 23.83 59.22
C PHE A 331 41.92 24.90 59.44
N ASN A 332 42.09 25.31 60.69
CA ASN A 332 43.15 26.25 61.08
C ASN A 332 44.24 25.50 61.86
N GLY A 333 45.49 25.84 61.60
CA GLY A 333 46.66 25.27 62.27
C GLY A 333 47.94 25.98 61.83
N ILE A 334 48.99 25.92 62.65
CA ILE A 334 50.29 26.52 62.32
C ILE A 334 51.19 25.42 61.74
N GLY A 335 51.69 25.62 60.52
CA GLY A 335 52.43 24.63 59.73
C GLY A 335 51.60 24.03 58.58
N LYS A 336 52.24 23.33 57.65
CA LYS A 336 51.59 22.75 56.46
C LYS A 336 50.50 21.74 56.86
N LEU A 337 49.24 22.08 56.59
CA LEU A 337 48.08 21.21 56.82
C LEU A 337 47.91 20.26 55.63
N ARG A 338 47.59 18.99 55.92
CA ARG A 338 47.18 18.00 54.92
C ARG A 338 45.76 17.54 55.24
N VAL A 339 44.81 17.77 54.35
CA VAL A 339 43.45 17.24 54.48
C VAL A 339 43.32 15.95 53.66
N THR A 340 42.58 14.98 54.17
CA THR A 340 42.28 13.72 53.47
C THR A 340 40.84 13.35 53.74
N TRP A 341 40.12 12.99 52.69
CA TRP A 341 38.70 12.66 52.75
C TRP A 341 38.47 11.14 52.80
N PHE A 342 37.44 10.75 53.53
CA PHE A 342 36.99 9.37 53.68
C PHE A 342 35.47 9.33 53.47
N PHE A 343 34.97 8.27 52.84
CA PHE A 343 33.54 7.96 52.73
C PHE A 343 33.30 6.65 53.46
N LYS A 344 32.39 6.64 54.44
CA LYS A 344 32.13 5.49 55.31
C LYS A 344 33.43 4.92 55.92
N ASP A 345 34.28 5.83 56.41
CA ASP A 345 35.62 5.57 56.99
C ASP A 345 36.67 4.94 56.06
N GLN A 346 36.38 4.83 54.75
CA GLN A 346 37.33 4.37 53.74
C GLN A 346 37.80 5.51 52.84
N PRO A 347 39.09 5.57 52.46
CA PRO A 347 39.55 6.51 51.46
C PRO A 347 38.91 6.19 50.10
N PHE A 348 38.54 7.21 49.34
CA PHE A 348 37.97 7.06 48.00
C PHE A 348 38.82 7.80 46.97
N PRO A 349 38.86 7.33 45.71
CA PRO A 349 39.57 8.02 44.65
C PRO A 349 38.81 9.28 44.20
N VAL A 350 39.54 10.36 43.99
CA VAL A 350 39.04 11.57 43.33
C VAL A 350 38.93 11.30 41.83
N ASN A 351 37.85 11.72 41.20
CA ASN A 351 37.58 11.56 39.77
C ASN A 351 36.77 12.76 39.23
N ASP A 352 36.27 12.67 37.99
CA ASP A 352 35.50 13.76 37.38
C ASP A 352 34.17 14.06 38.10
N ARG A 353 33.60 13.06 38.80
CA ARG A 353 32.38 13.18 39.60
C ARG A 353 32.67 13.69 41.01
N LEU A 354 33.68 13.13 41.68
CA LEU A 354 34.10 13.43 43.05
C LEU A 354 35.40 14.24 43.01
N GLN A 355 35.31 15.56 43.17
CA GLN A 355 36.44 16.49 43.08
C GLN A 355 36.76 17.08 44.46
N ILE A 356 38.02 17.08 44.86
CA ILE A 356 38.47 17.73 46.09
C ILE A 356 39.28 18.98 45.71
N THR A 357 38.92 20.13 46.28
CA THR A 357 39.68 21.38 46.16
C THR A 357 40.10 21.88 47.52
N GLU A 358 41.31 22.42 47.61
CA GLU A 358 41.87 23.03 48.81
C GLU A 358 42.30 24.46 48.50
N THR A 359 41.99 25.39 49.39
CA THR A 359 42.36 26.81 49.28
C THR A 359 43.42 27.18 50.31
N ASP A 360 44.19 28.24 50.04
CA ASP A 360 45.29 28.70 50.91
C ASP A 360 44.83 29.12 52.31
N ASP A 361 43.54 29.42 52.48
CA ASP A 361 42.95 29.76 53.77
C ASP A 361 42.60 28.53 54.64
N GLY A 362 42.93 27.31 54.18
CA GLY A 362 42.72 26.06 54.91
C GLY A 362 41.35 25.41 54.69
N THR A 363 40.56 25.87 53.70
CA THR A 363 39.29 25.24 53.33
C THR A 363 39.51 24.07 52.38
N SER A 364 38.95 22.90 52.70
CA SER A 364 38.88 21.74 51.82
C SER A 364 37.43 21.46 51.45
N THR A 365 37.15 21.33 50.15
CA THR A 365 35.81 21.12 49.60
C THR A 365 35.77 19.83 48.79
N LEU A 366 34.83 18.94 49.11
CA LEU A 366 34.46 17.81 48.26
C LEU A 366 33.22 18.19 47.45
N LYS A 367 33.36 18.27 46.13
CA LYS A 367 32.26 18.42 45.18
C LYS A 367 31.88 17.06 44.60
N ILE A 368 30.59 16.75 44.63
CA ILE A 368 29.98 15.54 44.07
C ILE A 368 29.05 15.99 42.95
N ARG A 369 29.41 15.71 41.70
CA ARG A 369 28.54 16.00 40.55
C ARG A 369 27.52 14.88 40.37
N GLN A 370 26.30 15.24 39.96
CA GLN A 370 25.23 14.28 39.69
C GLN A 370 25.07 13.21 40.80
N ALA A 371 24.75 13.66 42.02
CA ALA A 371 24.71 12.78 43.19
C ALA A 371 23.75 11.59 43.02
N GLU A 372 24.23 10.40 43.31
CA GLU A 372 23.48 9.14 43.26
C GLU A 372 23.16 8.62 44.67
N PHE A 373 22.22 7.68 44.78
CA PHE A 373 21.93 7.05 46.07
C PHE A 373 23.14 6.32 46.68
N ALA A 374 24.07 5.85 45.85
CA ALA A 374 25.31 5.23 46.32
C ALA A 374 26.23 6.21 47.06
N ASP A 375 26.14 7.51 46.74
CA ASP A 375 26.93 8.57 47.38
C ASP A 375 26.40 8.92 48.78
N GLN A 376 25.22 8.42 49.17
CA GLN A 376 24.66 8.62 50.49
C GLN A 376 25.51 7.96 51.58
N GLY A 377 25.85 8.75 52.61
CA GLY A 377 26.62 8.26 53.75
C GLY A 377 27.42 9.35 54.45
N VAL A 378 28.28 8.92 55.37
CA VAL A 378 29.12 9.81 56.17
C VAL A 378 30.44 10.07 55.44
N TYR A 379 30.74 11.33 55.19
CA TYR A 379 32.01 11.82 54.68
C TYR A 379 32.80 12.45 55.82
N THR A 380 34.08 12.06 55.95
CA THR A 380 34.99 12.55 56.98
C THR A 380 36.17 13.26 56.34
N ALA A 381 36.35 14.55 56.63
CA ALA A 381 37.56 15.29 56.29
C ALA A 381 38.51 15.25 57.50
N ARG A 382 39.70 14.65 57.34
CA ARG A 382 40.74 14.56 58.36
C ARG A 382 41.88 15.50 58.02
N ALA A 383 42.13 16.49 58.87
CA ALA A 383 43.27 17.40 58.74
C ALA A 383 44.38 17.02 59.71
N ALA A 384 45.62 16.92 59.22
CA ALA A 384 46.80 16.58 60.00
C ALA A 384 47.97 17.54 59.73
N ASN A 385 48.76 17.83 60.77
CA ASN A 385 50.07 18.48 60.68
C ASN A 385 51.09 17.75 61.59
N ALA A 386 52.31 18.28 61.70
CA ALA A 386 53.36 17.67 62.52
C ALA A 386 53.05 17.60 64.04
N PHE A 387 52.00 18.29 64.50
CA PHE A 387 51.67 18.47 65.91
C PHE A 387 50.35 17.80 66.33
N GLY A 388 49.59 17.22 65.39
CA GLY A 388 48.36 16.51 65.70
C GLY A 388 47.40 16.39 64.52
N GLU A 389 46.20 15.90 64.81
CA GLU A 389 45.13 15.72 63.83
C GLU A 389 43.76 16.09 64.37
N THR A 390 42.85 16.44 63.46
CA THR A 390 41.44 16.66 63.76
C THR A 390 40.57 16.16 62.61
N LYS A 391 39.28 15.96 62.87
CA LYS A 391 38.32 15.44 61.88
C LYS A 391 37.04 16.23 61.93
N ALA A 392 36.43 16.45 60.77
CA ALA A 392 35.08 16.95 60.62
C ALA A 392 34.26 15.95 59.80
N GLN A 393 32.98 15.78 60.13
CA GLN A 393 32.11 14.81 59.49
C GLN A 393 30.83 15.46 58.97
N THR A 394 30.38 15.05 57.78
CA THR A 394 29.10 15.43 57.18
C THR A 394 28.39 14.18 56.70
N THR A 395 27.10 14.05 56.98
CA THR A 395 26.28 12.98 56.39
C THR A 395 25.55 13.55 55.20
N LEU A 396 25.82 13.04 53.99
CA LEU A 396 25.06 13.37 52.80
C LEU A 396 23.80 12.50 52.75
N LYS A 397 22.63 13.13 52.55
CA LYS A 397 21.38 12.45 52.20
C LYS A 397 20.96 12.78 50.77
N VAL A 398 20.62 11.76 49.99
CA VAL A 398 20.15 11.95 48.61
C VAL A 398 18.65 11.67 48.55
N HIS A 399 17.86 12.66 48.19
CA HIS A 399 16.40 12.58 48.13
C HIS A 399 15.90 12.43 46.70
N CYS A 400 14.78 11.74 46.53
CA CYS A 400 14.00 11.70 45.31
C CYS A 400 12.83 12.69 45.39
N ILE A 401 12.29 13.04 44.22
CA ILE A 401 11.00 13.73 44.08
C ILE A 401 9.98 12.66 43.69
N THR A 402 8.93 12.51 44.49
CA THR A 402 7.83 11.57 44.24
C THR A 402 7.16 11.85 42.89
N PRO A 403 6.67 10.83 42.17
CA PRO A 403 5.95 11.05 40.93
C PRO A 403 4.68 11.86 41.16
N VAL A 404 4.33 12.74 40.22
CA VAL A 404 3.06 13.49 40.22
C VAL A 404 2.47 13.45 38.83
N ILE A 405 1.21 13.03 38.70
CA ILE A 405 0.47 13.06 37.43
C ILE A 405 -0.13 14.46 37.25
N ASN A 406 0.50 15.28 36.42
CA ASN A 406 0.10 16.66 36.13
C ASN A 406 -1.05 16.73 35.11
N VAL A 407 -1.07 15.80 34.15
CA VAL A 407 -2.17 15.64 33.19
C VAL A 407 -2.56 14.17 33.15
N ASN A 408 -3.83 13.91 33.44
CA ASN A 408 -4.39 12.56 33.54
C ASN A 408 -5.15 12.18 32.25
N LEU A 409 -5.54 10.91 32.13
CA LEU A 409 -6.37 10.43 31.03
C LEU A 409 -7.80 10.98 31.13
N ASN A 410 -8.44 11.17 29.96
CA ASN A 410 -9.86 11.47 29.86
C ASN A 410 -10.70 10.23 30.21
N ASN A 411 -11.94 10.43 30.69
CA ASN A 411 -12.82 9.33 31.08
C ASN A 411 -13.18 8.37 29.93
N ALA A 412 -13.25 8.87 28.70
CA ALA A 412 -13.53 8.07 27.51
C ALA A 412 -12.87 8.63 26.26
N LEU A 413 -12.60 7.74 25.30
CA LEU A 413 -12.09 8.06 23.97
C LEU A 413 -12.88 7.25 22.93
N LYS A 414 -13.49 7.92 21.96
CA LYS A 414 -14.12 7.26 20.81
C LYS A 414 -13.12 7.23 19.65
N VAL A 415 -12.95 6.06 19.04
CA VAL A 415 -11.97 5.84 17.97
C VAL A 415 -12.63 5.08 16.84
N THR A 416 -12.32 5.46 15.60
CA THR A 416 -12.83 4.72 14.45
C THR A 416 -11.99 3.47 14.16
N LYS A 417 -12.62 2.31 13.92
CA LYS A 417 -11.92 1.06 13.55
C LYS A 417 -11.00 1.30 12.34
N GLY A 418 -9.75 0.87 12.47
CA GLY A 418 -8.67 1.04 11.48
C GLY A 418 -7.88 2.34 11.62
N GLU A 419 -8.32 3.29 12.44
CA GLU A 419 -7.55 4.49 12.74
C GLU A 419 -6.52 4.26 13.86
N THR A 420 -5.63 5.23 14.05
CA THR A 420 -4.68 5.22 15.16
C THR A 420 -5.27 5.96 16.36
N MET A 421 -5.17 5.38 17.55
CA MET A 421 -5.49 6.08 18.80
C MET A 421 -4.26 6.44 19.61
N THR A 422 -4.38 7.45 20.45
CA THR A 422 -3.29 7.89 21.34
C THR A 422 -3.84 8.28 22.70
N LEU A 423 -3.30 7.65 23.74
CA LEU A 423 -3.50 8.02 25.14
C LEU A 423 -2.24 8.70 25.66
N LYS A 424 -2.42 9.77 26.42
CA LYS A 424 -1.32 10.62 26.88
C LYS A 424 -1.53 11.03 28.33
N ILE A 425 -0.47 10.90 29.11
CA ILE A 425 -0.35 11.53 30.43
C ILE A 425 0.89 12.40 30.49
N VAL A 426 0.91 13.34 31.44
CA VAL A 426 2.10 14.12 31.77
C VAL A 426 2.40 13.90 33.24
N ALA A 427 3.57 13.37 33.56
CA ALA A 427 3.97 13.06 34.93
C ALA A 427 5.41 13.50 35.19
N SER A 428 5.63 14.19 36.31
CA SER A 428 6.95 14.61 36.77
C SER A 428 7.44 13.71 37.91
N GLY A 429 8.74 13.69 38.18
CA GLY A 429 9.37 12.94 39.27
C GLY A 429 10.88 12.84 39.09
N ILE A 430 11.63 12.69 40.18
CA ILE A 430 13.10 12.54 40.13
C ILE A 430 13.51 11.36 41.01
N PRO A 431 14.12 10.29 40.46
CA PRO A 431 14.35 10.05 39.03
C PRO A 431 13.06 10.04 38.21
N LYS A 432 13.18 10.26 36.90
CA LYS A 432 12.02 10.21 36.00
C LYS A 432 11.28 8.90 36.17
N PRO A 433 9.96 8.93 36.37
CA PRO A 433 9.24 7.72 36.68
C PRO A 433 9.13 6.79 35.47
N HIS A 434 9.16 5.49 35.73
CA HIS A 434 8.85 4.45 34.77
C HIS A 434 7.33 4.36 34.57
N ILE A 435 6.90 4.11 33.33
CA ILE A 435 5.49 3.93 32.97
C ILE A 435 5.19 2.49 32.59
N VAL A 436 4.04 2.00 33.05
CA VAL A 436 3.42 0.76 32.58
C VAL A 436 1.99 1.07 32.15
N TRP A 437 1.64 0.79 30.90
CA TRP A 437 0.26 0.94 30.42
C TRP A 437 -0.51 -0.35 30.66
N MET A 438 -1.76 -0.20 31.09
CA MET A 438 -2.66 -1.30 31.43
C MET A 438 -3.92 -1.21 30.60
N LYS A 439 -4.42 -2.37 30.14
CA LYS A 439 -5.78 -2.53 29.62
C LYS A 439 -6.55 -3.48 30.51
N GLY A 440 -7.59 -2.99 31.18
CA GLY A 440 -8.22 -3.68 32.29
C GLY A 440 -7.19 -3.89 33.40
N ASN A 441 -6.80 -5.15 33.63
CA ASN A 441 -5.77 -5.53 34.59
C ASN A 441 -4.49 -6.06 33.93
N ASP A 442 -4.43 -6.11 32.59
CA ASP A 442 -3.33 -6.69 31.85
C ASP A 442 -2.34 -5.60 31.43
N GLU A 443 -1.05 -5.87 31.63
CA GLU A 443 0.04 -4.99 31.20
C GLU A 443 0.23 -5.07 29.68
N LEU A 444 0.27 -3.91 29.04
CA LEU A 444 0.50 -3.80 27.61
C LEU A 444 1.99 -3.82 27.31
N THR A 445 2.40 -4.75 26.47
CA THR A 445 3.78 -4.86 25.99
C THR A 445 3.93 -4.13 24.65
N PRO A 446 4.95 -3.25 24.50
CA PRO A 446 5.22 -2.59 23.23
C PRO A 446 5.52 -3.60 22.11
N ASN A 447 4.96 -3.37 20.93
CA ASN A 447 5.14 -4.17 19.72
C ASN A 447 4.80 -3.31 18.48
N ASP A 448 4.66 -3.92 17.29
CA ASP A 448 4.34 -3.19 16.06
C ASP A 448 2.97 -2.49 16.08
N HIS A 449 1.99 -3.04 16.80
CA HIS A 449 0.64 -2.50 16.99
C HIS A 449 0.58 -1.46 18.12
N ILE A 450 1.33 -1.70 19.21
CA ILE A 450 1.33 -0.93 20.44
C ILE A 450 2.67 -0.21 20.64
N GLN A 451 2.67 1.10 20.51
CA GLN A 451 3.88 1.92 20.68
C GLN A 451 3.81 2.72 21.98
N VAL A 452 4.86 2.63 22.79
CA VAL A 452 5.00 3.41 24.02
C VAL A 452 6.15 4.40 23.87
N THR A 453 5.86 5.67 24.08
CA THR A 453 6.86 6.74 24.08
C THR A 453 7.05 7.25 25.50
N THR A 454 8.30 7.22 25.98
CA THR A 454 8.73 7.76 27.27
C THR A 454 9.53 9.05 27.09
N PRO A 455 9.48 9.99 28.05
CA PRO A 455 10.10 11.29 27.89
C PRO A 455 11.65 11.25 27.91
N ILE A 456 12.27 11.92 26.94
CA ILE A 456 13.73 12.13 26.85
C ILE A 456 14.09 13.53 27.36
N GLY A 457 15.22 13.68 28.05
CA GLY A 457 15.73 14.99 28.49
C GLY A 457 14.80 15.69 29.50
N ASN A 458 14.24 16.85 29.16
CA ASN A 458 13.36 17.64 30.04
C ASN A 458 11.85 17.48 29.73
N ASP A 459 11.44 16.56 28.85
CA ASP A 459 10.01 16.28 28.62
C ASP A 459 9.40 15.51 29.81
N ASP A 460 8.11 15.64 30.07
CA ASP A 460 7.38 14.87 31.10
C ASP A 460 6.18 14.11 30.51
N LYS A 461 6.11 14.03 29.17
CA LYS A 461 5.03 13.36 28.45
C LYS A 461 5.29 11.87 28.28
N TYR A 462 4.29 11.07 28.62
CA TYR A 462 4.25 9.65 28.32
C TYR A 462 3.05 9.36 27.42
N THR A 463 3.24 8.54 26.40
CA THR A 463 2.24 8.31 25.35
C THR A 463 2.14 6.83 25.01
N LEU A 464 0.91 6.33 24.88
CA LEU A 464 0.57 5.03 24.31
C LEU A 464 -0.15 5.30 22.99
N THR A 465 0.36 4.72 21.92
CA THR A 465 -0.23 4.78 20.59
C THR A 465 -0.59 3.37 20.15
N ILE A 466 -1.86 3.14 19.80
CA ILE A 466 -2.31 1.89 19.20
C ILE A 466 -2.65 2.17 17.74
N LEU A 467 -1.92 1.54 16.83
CA LEU A 467 -2.10 1.69 15.38
C LEU A 467 -3.28 0.82 14.92
N ASN A 468 -3.89 1.15 13.78
CA ASN A 468 -4.91 0.30 13.13
C ASN A 468 -5.92 -0.36 14.10
N VAL A 469 -6.59 0.44 14.93
CA VAL A 469 -7.42 -0.02 16.05
C VAL A 469 -8.48 -1.02 15.59
N GLN A 470 -8.55 -2.16 16.26
CA GLN A 470 -9.52 -3.23 16.01
C GLN A 470 -10.55 -3.32 17.15
N PRO A 471 -11.69 -4.04 16.94
CA PRO A 471 -12.66 -4.28 18.00
C PRO A 471 -12.06 -4.84 19.29
N GLU A 472 -11.03 -5.67 19.17
CA GLU A 472 -10.34 -6.27 20.30
C GLU A 472 -9.64 -5.23 21.15
N ASP A 473 -9.26 -4.06 20.61
CA ASP A 473 -8.62 -2.95 21.34
C ASP A 473 -9.60 -2.15 22.20
N GLU A 474 -10.90 -2.37 22.07
CA GLU A 474 -11.89 -1.77 22.95
C GLU A 474 -11.64 -2.18 24.41
N GLY A 475 -11.83 -1.24 25.35
CA GLY A 475 -11.65 -1.54 26.76
C GLY A 475 -11.30 -0.32 27.61
N GLU A 476 -10.97 -0.59 28.87
CA GLU A 476 -10.59 0.44 29.83
C GLU A 476 -9.07 0.48 29.99
N TYR A 477 -8.47 1.65 29.79
CA TYR A 477 -7.02 1.84 29.83
C TYR A 477 -6.60 2.69 31.02
N SER A 478 -5.45 2.38 31.62
CA SER A 478 -4.81 3.19 32.65
C SER A 478 -3.29 3.13 32.54
N ALA A 479 -2.60 4.04 33.21
CA ALA A 479 -1.14 4.08 33.27
C ALA A 479 -0.70 4.03 34.73
N LYS A 480 0.23 3.12 35.04
CA LYS A 480 0.92 3.06 36.32
C LYS A 480 2.29 3.75 36.19
N ILE A 481 2.54 4.73 37.04
CA ILE A 481 3.73 5.58 37.03
C ILE A 481 4.46 5.37 38.34
N SER A 482 5.75 5.01 38.29
CA SER A 482 6.51 4.71 39.51
C SER A 482 7.95 5.16 39.45
N ASN A 483 8.48 5.61 40.58
CA ASN A 483 9.92 5.72 40.80
C ASN A 483 10.25 5.14 42.18
N MET A 484 11.50 5.30 42.63
CA MET A 484 11.97 4.74 43.90
C MET A 484 11.24 5.32 45.14
N ALA A 485 10.52 6.44 44.99
CA ALA A 485 9.83 7.11 46.08
C ALA A 485 8.39 6.61 46.25
N ASP A 486 7.67 6.43 45.15
CA ASP A 486 6.24 6.10 45.16
C ASP A 486 5.76 5.54 43.80
N SER A 487 4.56 4.96 43.79
CA SER A 487 3.86 4.46 42.61
C SER A 487 2.42 4.98 42.58
N LEU A 488 2.06 5.67 41.50
CA LEU A 488 0.72 6.19 41.24
C LEU A 488 0.06 5.47 40.07
N THR A 489 -1.27 5.50 40.03
CA THR A 489 -2.06 5.04 38.88
C THR A 489 -2.90 6.21 38.35
N SER A 490 -2.97 6.34 37.03
CA SER A 490 -3.80 7.33 36.36
C SER A 490 -5.29 7.04 36.55
N ASN A 491 -6.13 7.98 36.14
CA ASN A 491 -7.53 7.72 35.88
C ASN A 491 -7.66 6.67 34.77
N LYS A 492 -8.82 6.03 34.74
CA LYS A 492 -9.21 5.07 33.71
C LYS A 492 -9.84 5.79 32.52
N CYS A 493 -9.49 5.36 31.32
CA CYS A 493 -10.07 5.82 30.05
C CYS A 493 -10.81 4.69 29.37
N LYS A 494 -12.13 4.81 29.20
CA LYS A 494 -12.92 3.86 28.41
C LYS A 494 -12.76 4.18 26.92
N VAL A 495 -11.98 3.38 26.22
CA VAL A 495 -11.90 3.40 24.76
C VAL A 495 -13.14 2.69 24.21
N ILE A 496 -13.80 3.32 23.24
CA ILE A 496 -14.97 2.79 22.52
C ILE A 496 -14.60 2.80 21.05
N VAL A 497 -14.65 1.63 20.41
CA VAL A 497 -14.34 1.48 18.98
C VAL A 497 -15.64 1.50 18.20
N SER A 498 -15.71 2.28 17.12
CA SER A 498 -16.89 2.31 16.25
C SER A 498 -16.50 2.53 14.79
N LYS A 499 -17.37 2.17 13.86
CA LYS A 499 -17.23 2.50 12.44
C LYS A 499 -18.60 2.45 11.78
N SER A 500 -19.04 3.56 11.21
CA SER A 500 -20.27 3.59 10.42
C SER A 500 -20.16 2.60 9.24
N PRO A 501 -21.26 1.95 8.84
CA PRO A 501 -21.22 0.96 7.77
C PRO A 501 -20.78 1.59 6.45
N MET A 502 -19.99 0.85 5.69
CA MET A 502 -19.55 1.26 4.36
C MET A 502 -19.45 0.09 3.39
N PHE A 503 -19.78 0.32 2.13
CA PHE A 503 -19.51 -0.63 1.06
C PHE A 503 -18.04 -0.56 0.63
N ILE A 504 -17.30 -1.65 0.82
CA ILE A 504 -15.99 -1.86 0.20
C ILE A 504 -16.19 -2.26 -1.27
N VAL A 505 -17.08 -3.22 -1.51
CA VAL A 505 -17.49 -3.64 -2.85
C VAL A 505 -19.00 -3.52 -2.93
N LYS A 506 -19.46 -2.69 -3.88
CA LYS A 506 -20.88 -2.47 -4.14
C LYS A 506 -21.44 -3.62 -4.98
N PRO A 507 -22.73 -3.96 -4.84
CA PRO A 507 -23.37 -4.90 -5.75
C PRO A 507 -23.37 -4.30 -7.17
N THR A 508 -23.49 -5.16 -8.18
CA THR A 508 -23.55 -4.74 -9.58
C THR A 508 -24.86 -5.17 -10.23
N THR A 509 -25.32 -4.40 -11.22
CA THR A 509 -26.46 -4.78 -12.06
C THR A 509 -26.21 -6.11 -12.74
N GLN A 510 -27.25 -6.95 -12.81
CA GLN A 510 -27.19 -8.26 -13.45
C GLN A 510 -28.21 -8.41 -14.56
N LYS A 511 -27.78 -9.10 -15.62
CA LYS A 511 -28.64 -9.61 -16.69
C LYS A 511 -28.71 -11.11 -16.58
N VAL A 512 -29.90 -11.67 -16.37
CA VAL A 512 -30.10 -13.11 -16.08
C VAL A 512 -31.26 -13.63 -16.92
N ARG A 513 -31.17 -14.83 -17.51
CA ARG A 513 -32.30 -15.37 -18.29
C ARG A 513 -33.41 -15.85 -17.36
N GLN A 514 -34.66 -15.78 -17.81
CA GLN A 514 -35.79 -16.31 -17.05
C GLN A 514 -35.58 -17.80 -16.69
N GLY A 515 -35.84 -18.14 -15.44
CA GLY A 515 -35.62 -19.47 -14.86
C GLY A 515 -34.20 -19.72 -14.32
N GLU A 516 -33.22 -18.84 -14.57
CA GLU A 516 -31.87 -18.97 -14.00
C GLU A 516 -31.78 -18.39 -12.57
N THR A 517 -30.58 -18.36 -11.99
CA THR A 517 -30.33 -17.80 -10.64
C THR A 517 -29.58 -16.47 -10.75
N ALA A 518 -30.07 -15.42 -10.09
CA ALA A 518 -29.36 -14.15 -9.92
C ALA A 518 -28.61 -14.13 -8.58
N VAL A 519 -27.37 -13.62 -8.54
CA VAL A 519 -26.53 -13.62 -7.32
C VAL A 519 -25.87 -12.27 -7.11
N PHE A 520 -26.35 -11.47 -6.16
CA PHE A 520 -25.74 -10.19 -5.79
C PHE A 520 -24.79 -10.38 -4.63
N VAL A 521 -23.61 -9.78 -4.73
CA VAL A 521 -22.56 -9.84 -3.69
C VAL A 521 -22.09 -8.44 -3.38
N SER A 522 -21.95 -8.14 -2.09
CA SER A 522 -21.38 -6.89 -1.59
C SER A 522 -20.37 -7.21 -0.49
N ASN A 523 -19.28 -6.45 -0.42
CA ASN A 523 -18.38 -6.48 0.73
C ASN A 523 -18.58 -5.20 1.54
N VAL A 524 -18.72 -5.35 2.85
CA VAL A 524 -19.18 -4.29 3.76
C VAL A 524 -18.27 -4.26 4.97
N ASP A 525 -17.90 -3.07 5.42
CA ASP A 525 -17.18 -2.89 6.68
C ASP A 525 -18.01 -2.01 7.61
N GLY A 526 -17.77 -2.14 8.91
CA GLY A 526 -18.49 -1.42 9.95
C GLY A 526 -18.31 -2.12 11.29
N TYR A 527 -18.39 -1.34 12.36
CA TYR A 527 -18.35 -1.85 13.71
C TYR A 527 -19.27 -1.03 14.64
N PRO A 528 -20.17 -1.67 15.41
CA PRO A 528 -20.52 -3.08 15.40
C PRO A 528 -20.92 -3.61 14.02
N THR A 529 -20.83 -4.94 13.86
CA THR A 529 -21.12 -5.63 12.61
C THR A 529 -22.46 -5.17 12.03
N PRO A 530 -22.48 -4.62 10.80
CA PRO A 530 -23.70 -4.10 10.21
C PRO A 530 -24.76 -5.18 9.98
N ILE A 531 -26.02 -4.81 10.17
CA ILE A 531 -27.17 -5.58 9.74
C ILE A 531 -27.36 -5.34 8.25
N ILE A 532 -27.57 -6.43 7.49
CA ILE A 532 -27.77 -6.37 6.05
C ILE A 532 -29.22 -6.68 5.70
N THR A 533 -29.81 -5.81 4.88
CA THR A 533 -31.19 -5.94 4.42
C THR A 533 -31.22 -5.81 2.91
N TRP A 534 -31.87 -6.75 2.21
CA TRP A 534 -32.07 -6.65 0.77
C TRP A 534 -33.52 -6.31 0.44
N LEU A 535 -33.73 -5.42 -0.52
CA LEU A 535 -35.03 -5.02 -1.01
C LEU A 535 -35.14 -5.26 -2.52
N LEU A 536 -36.32 -5.68 -2.96
CA LEU A 536 -36.70 -5.76 -4.37
C LEU A 536 -37.84 -4.77 -4.62
N ASN A 537 -37.64 -3.84 -5.55
CA ASN A 537 -38.60 -2.80 -5.89
C ASN A 537 -39.12 -2.04 -4.65
N GLY A 538 -38.22 -1.76 -3.69
CA GLY A 538 -38.51 -1.08 -2.43
C GLY A 538 -39.20 -1.94 -1.37
N LYS A 539 -39.42 -3.24 -1.61
CA LYS A 539 -40.03 -4.17 -0.65
C LYS A 539 -38.97 -5.12 -0.09
N LEU A 540 -39.02 -5.36 1.22
CA LEU A 540 -38.13 -6.29 1.89
C LEU A 540 -38.20 -7.69 1.27
N LEU A 541 -37.05 -8.22 0.86
CA LEU A 541 -36.91 -9.63 0.51
C LEU A 541 -36.87 -10.45 1.79
N THR A 542 -37.76 -11.42 1.89
CA THR A 542 -37.80 -12.38 3.00
C THR A 542 -37.19 -13.68 2.54
N GLU A 543 -36.44 -14.34 3.43
CA GLU A 543 -35.90 -15.67 3.16
C GLU A 543 -37.03 -16.67 2.88
N LYS A 544 -36.94 -17.31 1.71
CA LYS A 544 -37.88 -18.33 1.21
C LYS A 544 -37.08 -19.33 0.38
N GLU A 545 -37.67 -20.45 0.01
CA GLU A 545 -36.99 -21.50 -0.76
C GLU A 545 -36.32 -20.99 -2.05
N SER A 546 -36.89 -19.97 -2.71
CA SER A 546 -36.33 -19.34 -3.91
C SER A 546 -35.44 -18.12 -3.66
N VAL A 547 -35.34 -17.62 -2.42
CA VAL A 547 -34.57 -16.41 -2.07
C VAL A 547 -33.72 -16.69 -0.85
N GLU A 548 -32.42 -16.71 -1.06
CA GLU A 548 -31.41 -16.94 -0.02
C GLU A 548 -30.66 -15.64 0.25
N VAL A 549 -30.68 -15.19 1.51
CA VAL A 549 -29.91 -14.05 2.00
C VAL A 549 -28.87 -14.58 2.98
N GLN A 550 -27.62 -14.23 2.78
CA GLN A 550 -26.52 -14.67 3.63
C GLN A 550 -25.61 -13.51 3.96
N PHE A 551 -25.17 -13.44 5.21
CA PHE A 551 -24.10 -12.55 5.61
C PHE A 551 -22.98 -13.35 6.28
N TYR A 552 -21.81 -13.32 5.67
CA TYR A 552 -20.59 -13.98 6.14
C TYR A 552 -19.76 -12.97 6.92
N ALA A 553 -20.03 -12.82 8.22
CA ALA A 553 -19.36 -11.82 9.07
C ALA A 553 -17.82 -11.97 9.09
N THR A 554 -17.28 -13.18 8.95
CA THR A 554 -15.82 -13.42 8.91
C THR A 554 -15.16 -12.96 7.61
N ALA A 555 -15.95 -12.84 6.53
CA ALA A 555 -15.50 -12.43 5.21
C ALA A 555 -16.05 -11.05 4.82
N ASP A 556 -16.76 -10.38 5.74
CA ASP A 556 -17.38 -9.08 5.52
C ASP A 556 -18.25 -9.04 4.24
N GLN A 557 -18.93 -10.16 3.93
CA GLN A 557 -19.61 -10.37 2.65
C GLN A 557 -21.11 -10.60 2.83
N ALA A 558 -21.91 -9.76 2.18
CA ALA A 558 -23.34 -9.95 2.00
C ALA A 558 -23.64 -10.58 0.64
N LYS A 559 -24.48 -11.60 0.63
CA LYS A 559 -24.90 -12.30 -0.59
C LYS A 559 -26.41 -12.44 -0.62
N LEU A 560 -27.00 -12.12 -1.77
CA LEU A 560 -28.40 -12.40 -2.10
C LEU A 560 -28.43 -13.32 -3.33
N SER A 561 -29.12 -14.45 -3.23
CA SER A 561 -29.35 -15.35 -4.37
C SER A 561 -30.86 -15.52 -4.60
N ILE A 562 -31.32 -15.28 -5.82
CA ILE A 562 -32.72 -15.47 -6.24
C ILE A 562 -32.72 -16.57 -7.29
N GLN A 563 -33.26 -17.74 -6.95
CA GLN A 563 -33.36 -18.89 -7.85
C GLN A 563 -34.63 -18.80 -8.71
N ASN A 564 -34.58 -19.42 -9.90
CA ASN A 564 -35.70 -19.48 -10.84
C ASN A 564 -36.31 -18.09 -11.10
N VAL A 565 -35.46 -17.14 -11.48
CA VAL A 565 -35.88 -15.74 -11.66
C VAL A 565 -37.02 -15.64 -12.66
N ASP A 566 -37.95 -14.73 -12.38
CA ASP A 566 -39.17 -14.56 -13.16
C ASP A 566 -39.35 -13.08 -13.48
N LEU A 567 -39.66 -12.78 -14.75
CA LEU A 567 -39.70 -11.42 -15.25
C LEU A 567 -40.70 -10.54 -14.50
N GLU A 568 -41.88 -11.06 -14.15
CA GLU A 568 -42.94 -10.28 -13.50
C GLU A 568 -42.71 -10.14 -12.00
N GLN A 569 -42.11 -11.16 -11.37
CA GLN A 569 -41.93 -11.18 -9.91
C GLN A 569 -40.63 -10.53 -9.46
N HIS A 570 -39.54 -10.69 -10.24
CA HIS A 570 -38.18 -10.44 -9.76
C HIS A 570 -37.44 -9.32 -10.49
N ALA A 571 -37.90 -8.89 -11.68
CA ALA A 571 -37.23 -7.82 -12.40
C ALA A 571 -37.39 -6.46 -11.69
N GLY A 572 -36.37 -5.62 -11.83
CA GLY A 572 -36.39 -4.25 -11.31
C GLY A 572 -35.21 -3.91 -10.42
N SER A 573 -35.43 -3.10 -9.40
CA SER A 573 -34.36 -2.56 -8.55
C SER A 573 -34.09 -3.47 -7.35
N ILE A 574 -32.84 -3.88 -7.17
CA ILE A 574 -32.33 -4.57 -5.99
C ILE A 574 -31.55 -3.58 -5.14
N THR A 575 -31.95 -3.38 -3.89
CA THR A 575 -31.27 -2.48 -2.94
C THR A 575 -30.63 -3.30 -1.83
N CYS A 576 -29.34 -3.13 -1.60
CA CYS A 576 -28.64 -3.60 -0.41
C CYS A 576 -28.58 -2.45 0.58
N ARG A 577 -29.19 -2.60 1.74
CA ARG A 577 -29.14 -1.68 2.87
C ARG A 577 -28.26 -2.26 3.97
N VAL A 578 -27.35 -1.45 4.51
CA VAL A 578 -26.41 -1.84 5.56
C VAL A 578 -26.47 -0.83 6.68
N GLU A 579 -26.71 -1.27 7.91
CA GLU A 579 -26.92 -0.37 9.05
C GLU A 579 -26.29 -0.87 10.35
N ASN A 580 -25.80 0.06 11.17
CA ASN A 580 -25.48 -0.16 12.58
C ASN A 580 -25.86 1.10 13.38
N GLU A 581 -25.62 1.10 14.69
CA GLU A 581 -25.98 2.24 15.56
C GLU A 581 -25.25 3.57 15.22
N TYR A 582 -24.22 3.52 14.38
CA TYR A 582 -23.42 4.67 13.96
C TYR A 582 -23.71 5.14 12.53
N GLY A 583 -24.62 4.48 11.81
CA GLY A 583 -25.05 4.95 10.50
C GLY A 583 -25.68 3.88 9.61
N GLU A 584 -26.07 4.32 8.43
CA GLU A 584 -26.73 3.50 7.42
C GLU A 584 -26.20 3.89 6.03
N GLN A 585 -26.06 2.92 5.13
CA GLN A 585 -25.87 3.13 3.71
C GLN A 585 -26.77 2.20 2.90
N GLU A 586 -27.17 2.65 1.71
CA GLU A 586 -27.92 1.86 0.75
C GLU A 586 -27.27 1.94 -0.63
N GLU A 587 -27.25 0.82 -1.35
CA GLU A 587 -26.81 0.76 -2.74
C GLU A 587 -27.86 0.03 -3.58
N THR A 588 -28.25 0.64 -4.69
CA THR A 588 -29.32 0.13 -5.56
C THR A 588 -28.80 -0.18 -6.95
N VAL A 589 -29.07 -1.41 -7.41
CA VAL A 589 -28.72 -1.93 -8.74
C VAL A 589 -29.94 -2.51 -9.44
N ARG A 590 -29.80 -2.95 -10.69
CA ARG A 590 -30.89 -3.58 -11.45
C ARG A 590 -30.71 -5.10 -11.59
N LEU A 591 -31.84 -5.80 -11.58
CA LEU A 591 -31.99 -7.16 -12.08
C LEU A 591 -32.79 -7.11 -13.39
N ASP A 592 -32.08 -7.23 -14.51
CA ASP A 592 -32.66 -7.27 -15.84
C ASP A 592 -32.87 -8.73 -16.25
N ILE A 593 -34.12 -9.15 -16.33
CA ILE A 593 -34.47 -10.54 -16.68
C ILE A 593 -34.68 -10.66 -18.18
N LEU A 594 -33.93 -11.55 -18.81
CA LEU A 594 -33.92 -11.75 -20.26
C LEU A 594 -34.86 -12.89 -20.68
N VAL A 595 -35.75 -12.61 -21.63
CA VAL A 595 -36.78 -13.52 -22.16
C VAL A 595 -36.77 -13.42 -23.68
N ALA A 596 -36.65 -14.58 -24.37
CA ALA A 596 -36.71 -14.63 -25.83
C ALA A 596 -38.04 -14.10 -26.38
N PRO A 597 -38.07 -13.56 -27.60
CA PRO A 597 -39.30 -13.05 -28.19
C PRO A 597 -40.32 -14.16 -28.41
N THR A 598 -41.59 -13.89 -28.15
CA THR A 598 -42.72 -14.79 -28.39
C THR A 598 -43.84 -14.01 -29.08
N ILE A 599 -44.51 -14.63 -30.05
CA ILE A 599 -45.69 -14.05 -30.72
C ILE A 599 -46.94 -14.61 -30.05
N THR A 600 -47.75 -13.73 -29.47
CA THR A 600 -49.00 -14.09 -28.78
C THR A 600 -50.22 -13.90 -29.67
N GLU A 601 -50.18 -12.95 -30.60
CA GLU A 601 -51.17 -12.80 -31.68
C GLU A 601 -50.44 -12.70 -33.01
N ASP A 602 -50.61 -13.72 -33.84
CA ASP A 602 -49.91 -13.86 -35.11
C ASP A 602 -50.70 -13.25 -36.28
N LEU A 603 -50.05 -13.10 -37.44
CA LEU A 603 -50.70 -12.71 -38.68
C LEU A 603 -51.71 -13.77 -39.13
N GLN A 604 -52.74 -13.32 -39.84
CA GLN A 604 -53.60 -14.22 -40.60
C GLN A 604 -52.81 -14.85 -41.75
N LYS A 605 -53.12 -16.10 -42.11
CA LYS A 605 -52.45 -16.79 -43.25
C LYS A 605 -52.71 -16.11 -44.59
N GLN A 606 -53.84 -15.41 -44.72
CA GLN A 606 -54.23 -14.72 -45.95
C GLN A 606 -55.10 -13.51 -45.63
N GLN A 607 -55.00 -12.47 -46.46
CA GLN A 607 -55.82 -11.25 -46.37
C GLN A 607 -56.16 -10.76 -47.77
N GLU A 608 -57.45 -10.51 -48.04
CA GLU A 608 -57.91 -9.94 -49.31
C GLU A 608 -58.25 -8.45 -49.15
N ILE A 609 -57.63 -7.59 -49.95
CA ILE A 609 -57.81 -6.12 -49.89
C ILE A 609 -58.24 -5.58 -51.25
N ILE A 610 -59.23 -4.69 -51.29
CA ILE A 610 -59.64 -4.01 -52.54
C ILE A 610 -58.58 -2.97 -52.92
N SER A 611 -58.20 -2.93 -54.20
CA SER A 611 -57.25 -1.96 -54.77
C SER A 611 -57.61 -0.53 -54.38
N GLY A 612 -56.61 0.24 -53.93
CA GLY A 612 -56.77 1.61 -53.44
C GLY A 612 -57.08 1.74 -51.95
N ARG A 613 -57.36 0.63 -51.24
CA ARG A 613 -57.46 0.61 -49.77
C ARG A 613 -56.11 0.33 -49.11
N ASP A 614 -56.00 0.66 -47.83
CA ASP A 614 -54.78 0.41 -47.06
C ASP A 614 -54.73 -1.05 -46.58
N ILE A 615 -53.54 -1.66 -46.65
CA ILE A 615 -53.25 -2.93 -45.98
C ILE A 615 -52.82 -2.59 -44.55
N ALA A 616 -53.39 -3.27 -43.56
CA ALA A 616 -52.95 -3.18 -42.17
C ALA A 616 -52.69 -4.58 -41.64
N LEU A 617 -51.43 -4.87 -41.32
CA LEU A 617 -50.96 -6.11 -40.70
C LEU A 617 -50.53 -5.82 -39.26
N LYS A 618 -50.89 -6.71 -38.33
CA LYS A 618 -50.66 -6.51 -36.90
C LYS A 618 -50.21 -7.81 -36.25
N VAL A 619 -49.17 -7.73 -35.42
CA VAL A 619 -48.70 -8.82 -34.55
C VAL A 619 -48.57 -8.30 -33.13
N VAL A 620 -48.91 -9.14 -32.15
CA VAL A 620 -48.60 -8.88 -30.74
C VAL A 620 -47.51 -9.85 -30.30
N GLY A 621 -46.41 -9.31 -29.77
CA GLY A 621 -45.27 -10.12 -29.35
C GLY A 621 -44.53 -9.57 -28.14
N LYS A 622 -44.20 -10.46 -27.20
CA LYS A 622 -43.53 -10.13 -25.94
C LYS A 622 -42.07 -10.58 -25.96
N GLY A 623 -41.24 -9.98 -25.12
CA GLY A 623 -39.85 -10.36 -24.90
C GLY A 623 -39.16 -9.35 -23.99
N SER A 624 -38.06 -9.75 -23.35
CA SER A 624 -37.24 -8.87 -22.53
C SER A 624 -35.76 -9.06 -22.87
N PRO A 625 -35.03 -8.01 -23.30
CA PRO A 625 -35.53 -6.69 -23.63
C PRO A 625 -36.60 -6.76 -24.74
N ARG A 626 -37.40 -5.69 -24.85
CA ARG A 626 -38.44 -5.57 -25.86
C ARG A 626 -37.84 -5.85 -27.25
N PRO A 627 -38.42 -6.77 -28.05
CA PRO A 627 -37.81 -7.17 -29.31
C PRO A 627 -37.88 -6.05 -30.35
N PHE A 628 -36.84 -5.97 -31.16
CA PHE A 628 -36.83 -5.20 -32.39
C PHE A 628 -37.66 -5.92 -33.47
N ALA A 629 -38.49 -5.16 -34.17
CA ALA A 629 -39.33 -5.66 -35.25
C ALA A 629 -38.75 -5.35 -36.63
N GLN A 630 -38.75 -6.34 -37.51
CA GLN A 630 -38.41 -6.17 -38.92
C GLN A 630 -39.46 -6.83 -39.81
N TRP A 631 -40.09 -6.02 -40.65
CA TRP A 631 -41.06 -6.50 -41.64
C TRP A 631 -40.38 -6.88 -42.97
N PHE A 632 -40.96 -7.87 -43.64
CA PHE A 632 -40.52 -8.40 -44.93
C PHE A 632 -41.69 -8.52 -45.90
N PHE A 633 -41.44 -8.22 -47.17
CA PHE A 633 -42.31 -8.47 -48.32
C PHE A 633 -41.52 -9.28 -49.34
N GLU A 634 -41.98 -10.49 -49.69
CA GLU A 634 -41.24 -11.41 -50.59
C GLU A 634 -39.76 -11.58 -50.19
N ASP A 635 -39.54 -11.75 -48.87
CA ASP A 635 -38.22 -11.84 -48.22
C ASP A 635 -37.31 -10.60 -48.32
N GLN A 636 -37.80 -9.49 -48.87
CA GLN A 636 -37.09 -8.21 -48.85
C GLN A 636 -37.54 -7.37 -47.66
N HIS A 637 -36.58 -6.69 -47.04
CA HIS A 637 -36.84 -5.78 -45.92
C HIS A 637 -37.76 -4.64 -46.35
N ILE A 638 -38.75 -4.34 -45.51
CA ILE A 638 -39.61 -3.17 -45.67
C ILE A 638 -39.06 -2.06 -44.77
N ASP A 639 -39.01 -0.84 -45.30
CA ASP A 639 -38.61 0.35 -44.56
C ASP A 639 -39.55 0.65 -43.39
N TRP A 640 -38.96 1.16 -42.31
CA TRP A 640 -39.64 1.40 -41.04
C TRP A 640 -40.75 2.46 -41.12
N GLU A 641 -40.77 3.34 -42.11
CA GLU A 641 -41.75 4.43 -42.25
C GLU A 641 -43.21 3.92 -42.40
N ASN A 642 -43.36 2.68 -42.87
CA ASN A 642 -44.67 2.03 -42.99
C ASN A 642 -45.05 1.24 -41.72
N ALA A 643 -44.12 1.11 -40.77
CA ALA A 643 -44.30 0.35 -39.55
C ALA A 643 -44.46 1.27 -38.33
N SER A 644 -45.26 0.82 -37.38
CA SER A 644 -45.46 1.50 -36.10
C SER A 644 -45.51 0.47 -34.99
N GLU A 645 -45.13 0.89 -33.79
CA GLU A 645 -45.16 0.03 -32.61
C GLU A 645 -45.89 0.69 -31.45
N ASP A 646 -46.70 -0.09 -30.73
CA ASP A 646 -47.36 0.31 -29.49
C ASP A 646 -46.79 -0.53 -28.34
N GLU A 647 -45.90 0.09 -27.57
CA GLU A 647 -45.19 -0.54 -26.46
C GLU A 647 -46.12 -1.01 -25.34
N ALA A 648 -47.17 -0.24 -25.03
CA ALA A 648 -48.11 -0.58 -23.96
C ALA A 648 -48.91 -1.86 -24.27
N LYS A 649 -49.14 -2.12 -25.56
CA LYS A 649 -49.86 -3.31 -26.04
C LYS A 649 -48.93 -4.42 -26.54
N ASN A 650 -47.62 -4.20 -26.57
CA ASN A 650 -46.65 -5.10 -27.21
C ASN A 650 -47.00 -5.38 -28.68
N GLU A 651 -47.50 -4.37 -29.38
CA GLU A 651 -48.07 -4.48 -30.72
C GLU A 651 -47.14 -3.88 -31.78
N TYR A 652 -47.00 -4.58 -32.90
CA TYR A 652 -46.22 -4.18 -34.06
C TYR A 652 -47.14 -4.19 -35.27
N GLN A 653 -47.23 -3.06 -35.96
CA GLN A 653 -48.15 -2.86 -37.06
C GLN A 653 -47.41 -2.41 -38.32
N LEU A 654 -47.82 -2.92 -39.48
CA LEU A 654 -47.41 -2.46 -40.80
C LEU A 654 -48.63 -1.94 -41.55
N VAL A 655 -48.56 -0.70 -42.05
CA VAL A 655 -49.61 -0.08 -42.85
C VAL A 655 -49.06 0.31 -44.22
N ILE A 656 -49.60 -0.31 -45.27
CA ILE A 656 -49.27 0.04 -46.67
C ILE A 656 -50.45 0.80 -47.26
N LYS A 657 -50.23 2.07 -47.61
CA LYS A 657 -51.30 2.94 -48.12
C LYS A 657 -51.64 2.66 -49.58
N GLN A 658 -52.92 2.73 -49.91
CA GLN A 658 -53.45 2.64 -51.29
C GLN A 658 -52.88 1.46 -52.09
N ALA A 659 -53.12 0.24 -51.60
CA ALA A 659 -52.57 -0.98 -52.16
C ALA A 659 -52.93 -1.19 -53.63
N THR A 660 -51.98 -1.69 -54.41
CA THR A 660 -52.15 -2.04 -55.82
C THR A 660 -51.65 -3.45 -56.10
N THR A 661 -52.26 -4.12 -57.07
CA THR A 661 -51.91 -5.47 -57.53
C THR A 661 -50.45 -5.59 -57.95
N ARG A 662 -49.88 -4.54 -58.57
CA ARG A 662 -48.51 -4.57 -59.09
C ARG A 662 -47.41 -4.44 -58.03
N LYS A 663 -47.73 -3.88 -56.86
CA LYS A 663 -46.70 -3.50 -55.86
C LYS A 663 -46.86 -4.17 -54.51
N ASN A 664 -48.08 -4.53 -54.14
CA ASN A 664 -48.41 -4.86 -52.75
C ASN A 664 -49.08 -6.23 -52.60
N GLU A 665 -49.25 -6.96 -53.70
CA GLU A 665 -49.67 -8.36 -53.65
C GLU A 665 -48.45 -9.25 -53.45
N GLY A 666 -48.56 -10.18 -52.51
CA GLY A 666 -47.48 -11.10 -52.16
C GLY A 666 -47.51 -11.48 -50.69
N THR A 667 -46.40 -12.01 -50.21
CA THR A 667 -46.27 -12.58 -48.87
C THR A 667 -45.57 -11.61 -47.93
N TYR A 668 -46.22 -11.34 -46.80
CA TYR A 668 -45.70 -10.49 -45.73
C TYR A 668 -45.39 -11.30 -44.48
N ARG A 669 -44.29 -10.98 -43.80
CA ARG A 669 -43.95 -11.54 -42.48
C ARG A 669 -43.20 -10.52 -41.63
N ILE A 670 -43.22 -10.74 -40.32
CA ILE A 670 -42.43 -9.97 -39.35
C ILE A 670 -41.48 -10.90 -38.62
N VAL A 671 -40.29 -10.40 -38.32
CA VAL A 671 -39.30 -11.02 -37.43
C VAL A 671 -39.16 -10.15 -36.19
N LEU A 672 -39.29 -10.76 -35.01
CA LEU A 672 -39.06 -10.15 -33.71
C LEU A 672 -37.75 -10.71 -33.13
N ARG A 673 -36.78 -9.84 -32.82
CA ARG A 673 -35.46 -10.24 -32.32
C ARG A 673 -35.06 -9.45 -31.07
N ASN A 674 -34.49 -10.13 -30.08
CA ASN A 674 -33.71 -9.50 -29.01
C ASN A 674 -32.40 -10.26 -28.77
N GLU A 675 -31.65 -9.91 -27.72
CA GLU A 675 -30.35 -10.53 -27.41
C GLU A 675 -30.43 -12.02 -27.00
N VAL A 676 -31.62 -12.52 -26.67
CA VAL A 676 -31.83 -13.92 -26.27
C VAL A 676 -32.22 -14.79 -27.46
N GLY A 677 -32.95 -14.24 -28.42
CA GLY A 677 -33.40 -15.01 -29.57
C GLY A 677 -34.22 -14.22 -30.59
N GLU A 678 -34.75 -14.97 -31.54
CA GLU A 678 -35.53 -14.47 -32.67
C GLU A 678 -36.72 -15.39 -32.93
N ILE A 679 -37.85 -14.80 -33.30
CA ILE A 679 -39.03 -15.52 -33.78
C ILE A 679 -39.62 -14.78 -34.98
N GLN A 680 -40.31 -15.52 -35.85
CA GLN A 680 -41.00 -14.95 -37.01
C GLN A 680 -42.48 -15.30 -36.99
N SER A 681 -43.30 -14.40 -37.55
CA SER A 681 -44.72 -14.63 -37.75
C SER A 681 -44.98 -15.75 -38.77
N THR A 682 -46.18 -16.31 -38.74
CA THR A 682 -46.69 -17.03 -39.91
C THR A 682 -46.73 -16.05 -41.11
N PRO A 683 -46.28 -16.46 -42.32
CA PRO A 683 -46.39 -15.60 -43.49
C PRO A 683 -47.86 -15.35 -43.89
N CYS A 684 -48.20 -14.09 -44.15
CA CYS A 684 -49.53 -13.66 -44.61
C CYS A 684 -49.52 -13.42 -46.12
N ALA A 685 -50.31 -14.20 -46.87
CA ALA A 685 -50.53 -13.97 -48.29
C ALA A 685 -51.56 -12.85 -48.50
N VAL A 686 -51.12 -11.68 -48.95
CA VAL A 686 -52.01 -10.55 -49.25
C VAL A 686 -52.39 -10.59 -50.73
N THR A 687 -53.68 -10.73 -51.01
CA THR A 687 -54.24 -10.66 -52.36
C THR A 687 -54.95 -9.32 -52.57
N VAL A 688 -54.44 -8.50 -53.49
CA VAL A 688 -55.12 -7.25 -53.87
C VAL A 688 -56.17 -7.56 -54.94
N LEU A 689 -57.41 -7.13 -54.73
CA LEU A 689 -58.55 -7.36 -55.61
C LEU A 689 -58.86 -6.11 -56.41
N GLU A 690 -59.05 -6.22 -57.72
CA GLU A 690 -59.46 -5.07 -58.55
C GLU A 690 -60.97 -5.06 -58.79
N PRO A 691 -61.63 -3.90 -58.62
CA PRO A 691 -63.03 -3.74 -58.99
C PRO A 691 -63.22 -3.99 -60.49
N VAL A 692 -64.44 -4.37 -60.85
CA VAL A 692 -64.87 -4.43 -62.24
C VAL A 692 -64.73 -3.03 -62.84
N LYS A 693 -64.18 -2.96 -64.05
CA LYS A 693 -64.22 -1.78 -64.91
C LYS A 693 -64.90 -2.17 -66.21
N LEU A 694 -66.09 -1.61 -66.45
CA LEU A 694 -66.88 -1.78 -67.66
C LEU A 694 -66.74 -0.52 -68.52
N THR A 695 -66.40 -0.68 -69.81
CA THR A 695 -66.28 0.41 -70.78
C THR A 695 -67.12 0.10 -72.02
N LEU A 696 -68.07 0.98 -72.34
CA LEU A 696 -68.86 0.91 -73.58
C LEU A 696 -68.03 1.45 -74.74
N LEU A 697 -67.78 0.63 -75.76
CA LEU A 697 -67.04 0.99 -76.97
C LEU A 697 -67.97 1.35 -78.13
N ALA A 698 -69.08 0.63 -78.25
CA ALA A 698 -70.15 0.93 -79.19
C ALA A 698 -71.50 0.55 -78.56
N PRO A 699 -72.59 1.29 -78.81
CA PRO A 699 -72.61 2.59 -79.48
C PRO A 699 -71.87 3.68 -78.68
N THR A 700 -71.51 4.80 -79.32
CA THR A 700 -70.86 5.95 -78.65
C THR A 700 -71.84 6.77 -77.78
N SER A 701 -73.13 6.44 -77.83
CA SER A 701 -74.20 7.07 -77.06
C SER A 701 -75.09 5.99 -76.46
N ASN A 702 -75.54 6.20 -75.22
CA ASN A 702 -76.49 5.31 -74.54
C ASN A 702 -77.89 5.36 -75.15
N LEU A 703 -78.17 6.30 -76.06
CA LEU A 703 -79.39 6.35 -76.86
C LEU A 703 -79.01 6.19 -78.33
N VAL A 704 -79.63 5.21 -78.99
CA VAL A 704 -79.43 4.91 -80.42
C VAL A 704 -80.78 4.91 -81.11
N ASP A 705 -80.95 5.76 -82.12
CA ASP A 705 -82.11 5.76 -83.00
C ASP A 705 -81.69 5.13 -84.35
N LEU A 706 -82.32 4.02 -84.75
CA LEU A 706 -82.06 3.34 -86.02
C LEU A 706 -83.33 3.22 -86.86
N LYS A 707 -83.17 3.06 -88.18
CA LYS A 707 -84.24 2.63 -89.08
C LYS A 707 -84.28 1.10 -89.18
N ILE A 708 -85.46 0.55 -89.49
CA ILE A 708 -85.61 -0.87 -89.85
C ILE A 708 -84.63 -1.20 -90.99
N GLY A 709 -83.84 -2.26 -90.86
CA GLY A 709 -82.79 -2.58 -91.84
C GLY A 709 -81.36 -2.35 -91.35
N GLU A 710 -81.16 -1.43 -90.40
CA GLU A 710 -79.82 -1.00 -89.98
C GLU A 710 -79.16 -1.99 -89.00
N LYS A 711 -77.85 -1.84 -88.83
CA LYS A 711 -77.05 -2.66 -87.92
C LYS A 711 -77.01 -2.02 -86.53
N PHE A 712 -77.32 -2.79 -85.50
CA PHE A 712 -77.13 -2.40 -84.09
C PHE A 712 -76.04 -3.24 -83.45
N GLU A 713 -75.10 -2.62 -82.75
CA GLU A 713 -74.06 -3.33 -82.01
C GLU A 713 -73.84 -2.71 -80.64
N ILE A 714 -73.68 -3.58 -79.64
CA ILE A 714 -73.18 -3.24 -78.32
C ILE A 714 -71.84 -3.94 -78.17
N ILE A 715 -70.78 -3.17 -78.02
CA ILE A 715 -69.42 -3.65 -77.78
C ILE A 715 -68.97 -3.07 -76.45
N VAL A 716 -68.63 -3.92 -75.49
CA VAL A 716 -68.07 -3.52 -74.19
C VAL A 716 -66.73 -4.21 -73.95
N ASP A 717 -65.81 -3.47 -73.35
CA ASP A 717 -64.62 -4.04 -72.73
C ASP A 717 -64.83 -4.08 -71.21
N VAL A 718 -64.74 -5.26 -70.63
CA VAL A 718 -64.87 -5.53 -69.20
C VAL A 718 -63.53 -6.04 -68.69
N SER A 719 -63.01 -5.39 -67.65
CA SER A 719 -61.76 -5.77 -67.00
C SER A 719 -61.93 -5.84 -65.48
N GLY A 720 -61.01 -6.55 -64.84
CA GLY A 720 -60.99 -6.82 -63.41
C GLY A 720 -60.03 -7.98 -63.18
N LYS A 721 -59.34 -7.99 -62.04
CA LYS A 721 -58.35 -9.03 -61.73
C LYS A 721 -58.97 -10.41 -61.71
N GLU A 722 -60.10 -10.54 -61.00
CA GLU A 722 -60.95 -11.72 -61.15
C GLU A 722 -61.87 -11.51 -62.34
N THR A 723 -61.91 -12.51 -63.23
CA THR A 723 -62.75 -12.50 -64.43
C THR A 723 -64.20 -12.17 -64.07
N PRO A 724 -64.71 -10.98 -64.45
CA PRO A 724 -66.06 -10.59 -64.10
C PRO A 724 -67.08 -11.46 -64.84
N LYS A 725 -68.16 -11.84 -64.15
CA LYS A 725 -69.33 -12.46 -64.77
C LYS A 725 -70.12 -11.36 -65.49
N VAL A 726 -70.24 -11.48 -66.80
CA VAL A 726 -70.95 -10.51 -67.65
C VAL A 726 -72.29 -11.07 -68.09
N GLN A 727 -73.33 -10.25 -68.02
CA GLN A 727 -74.68 -10.58 -68.46
C GLN A 727 -75.25 -9.42 -69.28
N LEU A 728 -75.82 -9.72 -70.45
CA LEU A 728 -76.60 -8.77 -71.23
C LEU A 728 -78.08 -9.12 -71.11
N THR A 729 -78.91 -8.13 -70.80
CA THR A 729 -80.36 -8.26 -70.79
C THR A 729 -80.99 -7.24 -71.72
N LYS A 730 -82.13 -7.57 -72.31
CA LYS A 730 -83.01 -6.65 -73.02
C LYS A 730 -84.36 -6.62 -72.31
N ASP A 731 -84.78 -5.44 -71.85
CA ASP A 731 -86.01 -5.25 -71.08
C ASP A 731 -86.15 -6.26 -69.92
N GLY A 732 -85.02 -6.53 -69.25
CA GLY A 732 -84.91 -7.47 -68.13
C GLY A 732 -84.78 -8.96 -68.49
N LYS A 733 -84.85 -9.33 -69.78
CA LYS A 733 -84.65 -10.73 -70.23
C LYS A 733 -83.24 -10.95 -70.77
N ALA A 734 -82.59 -12.03 -70.35
CA ALA A 734 -81.24 -12.36 -70.82
C ALA A 734 -81.22 -12.57 -72.35
N VAL A 735 -80.26 -11.95 -73.01
CA VAL A 735 -80.01 -12.13 -74.45
C VAL A 735 -78.57 -12.62 -74.67
N PRO A 736 -78.34 -13.52 -75.64
CA PRO A 736 -77.00 -14.05 -75.90
C PRO A 736 -76.10 -12.96 -76.49
N PHE A 737 -74.82 -12.99 -76.15
CA PHE A 737 -73.76 -12.15 -76.71
C PHE A 737 -72.54 -13.03 -77.00
N THR A 738 -71.65 -12.51 -77.84
CA THR A 738 -70.37 -13.14 -78.15
C THR A 738 -69.28 -12.58 -77.24
N SER A 739 -68.33 -13.41 -76.85
CA SER A 739 -67.14 -12.96 -76.12
C SER A 739 -65.91 -13.20 -77.01
N GLU A 740 -65.11 -12.16 -77.18
CA GLU A 740 -63.82 -12.21 -77.87
C GLU A 740 -62.72 -12.22 -76.80
N GLY A 741 -62.18 -13.40 -76.53
CA GLY A 741 -61.24 -13.60 -75.41
C GLY A 741 -61.93 -13.44 -74.05
N THR A 742 -61.22 -12.86 -73.07
CA THR A 742 -61.70 -12.73 -71.68
C THR A 742 -62.23 -11.34 -71.32
N THR A 743 -62.06 -10.35 -72.21
CA THR A 743 -62.30 -8.94 -71.88
C THR A 743 -63.32 -8.26 -72.77
N ARG A 744 -63.55 -8.72 -74.00
CA ARG A 744 -64.46 -8.06 -74.96
C ARG A 744 -65.74 -8.83 -75.15
N TYR A 745 -66.86 -8.13 -75.09
CA TYR A 745 -68.19 -8.70 -75.28
C TYR A 745 -68.98 -7.92 -76.33
N THR A 746 -69.51 -8.63 -77.32
CA THR A 746 -70.18 -8.05 -78.48
C THR A 746 -71.56 -8.67 -78.67
N PHE A 747 -72.57 -7.82 -78.77
CA PHE A 747 -73.91 -8.15 -79.23
C PHE A 747 -74.18 -7.41 -80.53
N SER A 748 -74.71 -8.10 -81.54
CA SER A 748 -74.95 -7.51 -82.86
C SER A 748 -76.26 -7.99 -83.47
N VAL A 749 -77.05 -7.06 -84.01
CA VAL A 749 -78.23 -7.33 -84.83
C VAL A 749 -77.97 -6.71 -86.21
N THR A 750 -77.85 -7.56 -87.24
CA THR A 750 -77.45 -7.12 -88.59
C THR A 750 -78.55 -6.36 -89.34
N ASN A 751 -79.80 -6.64 -89.01
CA ASN A 751 -80.98 -6.02 -89.61
C ASN A 751 -82.04 -5.87 -88.51
N VAL A 752 -82.07 -4.69 -87.88
CA VAL A 752 -82.99 -4.40 -86.78
C VAL A 752 -84.45 -4.36 -87.24
N LYS A 753 -85.33 -4.94 -86.44
CA LYS A 753 -86.79 -4.96 -86.61
C LYS A 753 -87.46 -4.24 -85.44
N GLN A 754 -88.73 -3.88 -85.57
CA GLN A 754 -89.48 -3.21 -84.49
C GLN A 754 -89.42 -3.97 -83.14
N GLU A 755 -89.36 -5.31 -83.17
CA GLU A 755 -89.22 -6.14 -81.97
C GLU A 755 -87.86 -6.00 -81.27
N ASP A 756 -86.82 -5.48 -81.93
CA ASP A 756 -85.47 -5.27 -81.41
C ASP A 756 -85.34 -4.01 -80.54
N GLN A 757 -86.30 -3.08 -80.61
CA GLN A 757 -86.41 -1.91 -79.74
C GLN A 757 -86.47 -2.34 -78.26
N GLY A 758 -85.81 -1.58 -77.39
CA GLY A 758 -85.79 -1.86 -75.95
C GLY A 758 -84.56 -1.30 -75.25
N VAL A 759 -84.48 -1.56 -73.94
CA VAL A 759 -83.34 -1.19 -73.10
C VAL A 759 -82.42 -2.40 -72.94
N TYR A 760 -81.22 -2.29 -73.48
CA TYR A 760 -80.16 -3.27 -73.35
C TYR A 760 -79.25 -2.92 -72.17
N MET A 761 -79.19 -3.76 -71.16
CA MET A 761 -78.38 -3.55 -69.97
C MET A 761 -77.28 -4.60 -69.89
N VAL A 762 -76.03 -4.14 -69.89
CA VAL A 762 -74.86 -4.97 -69.62
C VAL A 762 -74.51 -4.82 -68.15
N THR A 763 -74.52 -5.92 -67.42
CA THR A 763 -74.06 -6.00 -66.03
C THR A 763 -72.78 -6.84 -65.97
N ALA A 764 -71.74 -6.31 -65.35
CA ALA A 764 -70.50 -7.04 -65.08
C ALA A 764 -70.22 -7.08 -63.58
N LYS A 765 -70.00 -8.27 -63.03
CA LYS A 765 -69.87 -8.48 -61.58
C LYS A 765 -68.70 -9.42 -61.24
N ASN A 766 -67.87 -9.01 -60.28
CA ASN A 766 -66.92 -9.91 -59.61
C ASN A 766 -67.18 -9.88 -58.09
N LYS A 767 -66.27 -10.48 -57.29
CA LYS A 767 -66.45 -10.50 -55.82
C LYS A 767 -66.29 -9.13 -55.15
N THR A 768 -65.79 -8.12 -55.85
CA THR A 768 -65.50 -6.78 -55.31
C THR A 768 -66.48 -5.70 -55.71
N SER A 769 -66.97 -5.68 -56.95
CA SER A 769 -67.92 -4.68 -57.43
C SER A 769 -68.84 -5.22 -58.53
N THR A 770 -69.90 -4.46 -58.81
CA THR A 770 -70.82 -4.65 -59.94
C THR A 770 -70.90 -3.34 -60.70
N GLU A 771 -70.62 -3.38 -62.00
CA GLU A 771 -70.73 -2.23 -62.90
C GLU A 771 -71.80 -2.52 -63.96
N GLU A 772 -72.55 -1.50 -64.34
CA GLU A 772 -73.64 -1.64 -65.31
C GLU A 772 -73.62 -0.49 -66.31
N THR A 773 -73.99 -0.78 -67.56
CA THR A 773 -74.30 0.26 -68.55
C THR A 773 -75.56 -0.11 -69.31
N ALA A 774 -76.37 0.90 -69.65
CA ALA A 774 -77.61 0.74 -70.39
C ALA A 774 -77.52 1.45 -71.74
N VAL A 775 -77.97 0.75 -72.78
CA VAL A 775 -78.11 1.25 -74.15
C VAL A 775 -79.58 1.13 -74.55
N ILE A 776 -80.21 2.24 -74.84
CA ILE A 776 -81.60 2.34 -75.29
C ILE A 776 -81.59 2.38 -76.82
N LEU A 777 -82.18 1.37 -77.44
CA LEU A 777 -82.39 1.32 -78.89
C LEU A 777 -83.83 1.70 -79.22
N ASN A 778 -84.00 2.79 -79.97
CA ASN A 778 -85.27 3.18 -80.58
C ASN A 778 -85.24 2.85 -82.08
N ILE A 779 -86.37 2.38 -82.62
CA ILE A 779 -86.47 2.03 -84.03
C ILE A 779 -87.57 2.87 -84.69
N THR A 780 -87.20 3.58 -85.74
CA THR A 780 -88.11 4.41 -86.54
C THR A 780 -88.52 3.66 -87.81
N GLY A 781 -89.83 3.48 -88.01
CA GLY A 781 -90.38 2.88 -89.23
C GLY A 781 -90.78 3.95 -90.25
N GLU A 782 -90.40 3.79 -91.52
CA GLU A 782 -91.06 4.52 -92.60
C GLU A 782 -92.47 3.95 -92.79
N PHE A 783 -93.50 4.78 -92.54
CA PHE A 783 -94.84 4.49 -93.00
C PHE A 783 -94.82 4.41 -94.53
N ALA A 784 -95.04 3.22 -95.09
CA ALA A 784 -95.28 3.06 -96.52
C ALA A 784 -96.53 3.87 -96.93
N CYS A 785 -96.34 4.87 -97.80
CA CYS A 785 -97.40 5.56 -98.51
C CYS A 785 -98.30 4.56 -99.24
N ILE A 786 -99.56 4.43 -98.79
CA ILE A 786 -100.62 3.75 -99.55
C ILE A 786 -100.96 4.64 -100.75
N SER A 787 -100.69 4.13 -101.95
CA SER A 787 -101.10 4.72 -103.22
C SER A 787 -102.64 4.82 -103.31
N LYS A 788 -103.16 6.03 -103.52
CA LYS A 788 -104.51 6.25 -104.06
C LYS A 788 -104.57 5.71 -105.49
N THR A 789 -105.42 4.71 -105.76
CA THR A 789 -106.42 4.80 -106.85
C THR A 789 -107.43 3.63 -106.84
N ASN A 790 -108.72 4.01 -106.84
CA ASN A 790 -109.92 3.36 -107.38
C ASN A 790 -110.42 2.03 -106.75
N PHE A 791 -111.71 1.82 -106.46
CA PHE A 791 -112.93 2.25 -107.15
C PHE A 791 -114.11 2.48 -106.18
N ALA A 792 -115.05 3.32 -106.64
CA ALA A 792 -116.39 3.50 -106.10
C ALA A 792 -117.33 2.34 -106.50
N ALA A 793 -118.14 1.87 -105.55
CA ALA A 793 -119.58 1.58 -105.61
C ALA A 793 -120.03 1.05 -104.24
#